data_AF-A0A1A5P3H7-F1
#
_entry.id   AF-A0A1A5P3H7-F1
#
_cell.length_a   1.000
_cell.length_b   1.000
_cell.length_c   1.000
_cell.angle_alpha   90.00
_cell.angle_beta   90.00
_cell.angle_gamma   90.00
#
_symmetry.space_group_name_H-M   'P 1'
#
loop_
_entity.id
_entity.type
_entity.pdbx_description
1 polymer ?
#
loop_
_entity_poly.entity_id
_entity_poly.type
_entity_poly.pdbx_seq_one_letter_code
_entity_poly.pdbx_strand_id
1 'polypeptide(L)'
;MTLMMTVAAVWGVLQLFAASWPTRSVRLSTVLLALVVGVYGCGVATALVQLAYTRIYADRSGQSLVTVVNTTGYMVAPWVEELIKISPLLLAGWSLRIRRQWGLTDFVVLGGALGAGFGLLEAVLRFGLDADRALARGEGWIIPDSLSPPYVPGAGQVFTAWLPAPFSQLDMAGPPVTETFTHLVWTATAGFGVGLLWRTRGWTRLLSVPPVVAAAVHHTVNNYAGRKPGSQATQWLESLDGKAWAAPLLCLAVAMAVDLRRLHRGKRTVPGVLLASERADGDSLAALLRYASWRPPWSLLIVLRYVGLRRSLLYAATSAPPDDTEELRRAVAGITARMDASDNQHAWRTVDLRAWRKAARKARRTRDRWLLLIPCVLVLPSLLFLGVGSFPSTAGLQEFFTTGAGPKVLMGFGIATLAWIAYQLTLLLRTWRPVSAQPVGELLAVHRFRLGTALGAATTGTLLLWRGFGEAGPDGRAIRTLHLLDALNTFLVHLGFALLLLSLLALFPPGGLALAGGGVAGALTAEAALSAGILGTAGIVLMGLGSSNGSASGGDYNAWPRSKRKGRTRPEHRADVRGDEGKSLGGKSKAHTIDKHVDKTIDGMRRRLREDPGLAADSRYVDVDAAQRFTDRALALEKNQRKISTWLSRGAKGPLRLEARFDENTGLHLTRYDFTHGQPTQWVKGVRVILKADPSAPSGYRVLTSFPQP
;
A
#
# COMPACT_ATOMS: atom_id res chain seq x y z
N MET A 1 -2.64 -30.79 -2.67
CA MET A 1 -1.68 -30.76 -3.80
C MET A 1 -1.51 -29.35 -4.35
N THR A 2 -2.56 -28.70 -4.85
CA THR A 2 -2.51 -27.30 -5.32
C THR A 2 -2.00 -26.32 -4.25
N LEU A 3 -2.38 -26.56 -2.98
CA LEU A 3 -1.79 -25.84 -1.86
C LEU A 3 -0.27 -26.00 -1.79
N MET A 4 0.25 -27.22 -1.98
CA MET A 4 1.69 -27.49 -1.96
C MET A 4 2.43 -26.89 -3.16
N MET A 5 1.83 -26.92 -4.36
CA MET A 5 2.34 -26.18 -5.53
C MET A 5 2.50 -24.68 -5.21
N THR A 6 1.50 -24.10 -4.54
CA THR A 6 1.52 -22.70 -4.13
C THR A 6 2.60 -22.44 -3.07
N VAL A 7 2.72 -23.31 -2.08
CA VAL A 7 3.76 -23.23 -1.04
C VAL A 7 5.16 -23.28 -1.66
N ALA A 8 5.41 -24.19 -2.61
CA ALA A 8 6.68 -24.29 -3.34
C ALA A 8 7.00 -23.00 -4.10
N ALA A 9 6.07 -22.50 -4.92
CA ALA A 9 6.24 -21.25 -5.67
C ALA A 9 6.52 -20.05 -4.75
N VAL A 10 5.76 -19.91 -3.66
CA VAL A 10 5.95 -18.83 -2.69
C VAL A 10 7.28 -18.99 -1.95
N TRP A 11 7.66 -20.21 -1.57
CA TRP A 11 8.92 -20.47 -0.86
C TRP A 11 10.14 -20.11 -1.71
N GLY A 12 10.17 -20.47 -2.99
CA GLY A 12 11.24 -20.05 -3.90
C GLY A 12 11.36 -18.52 -4.01
N VAL A 13 10.23 -17.81 -4.06
CA VAL A 13 10.22 -16.34 -4.03
C VAL A 13 10.69 -15.78 -2.70
N LEU A 14 10.34 -16.41 -1.58
CA LEU A 14 10.81 -16.02 -0.24
C LEU A 14 12.31 -16.25 -0.07
N GLN A 15 12.88 -17.30 -0.66
CA GLN A 15 14.32 -17.54 -0.67
C GLN A 15 15.07 -16.41 -1.41
N LEU A 16 14.62 -16.02 -2.62
CA LEU A 16 15.20 -14.86 -3.32
C LEU A 16 14.98 -13.55 -2.55
N PHE A 17 13.81 -13.39 -1.94
CA PHE A 17 13.52 -12.23 -1.09
C PHE A 17 14.48 -12.16 0.10
N ALA A 18 14.75 -13.26 0.78
CA ALA A 18 15.69 -13.31 1.90
C ALA A 18 17.13 -13.04 1.44
N ALA A 19 17.60 -13.71 0.38
CA ALA A 19 18.95 -13.56 -0.16
C ALA A 19 19.26 -12.12 -0.61
N SER A 20 18.26 -11.42 -1.13
CA SER A 20 18.38 -10.02 -1.59
C SER A 20 18.33 -8.97 -0.47
N TRP A 21 18.15 -9.36 0.79
CA TRP A 21 17.95 -8.45 1.92
C TRP A 21 18.95 -7.28 2.01
N PRO A 22 20.27 -7.43 1.75
CA PRO A 22 21.23 -6.35 1.95
C PRO A 22 20.99 -5.08 1.11
N THR A 23 20.43 -5.23 -0.09
CA THR A 23 20.28 -4.13 -1.07
C THR A 23 18.85 -3.87 -1.52
N ARG A 24 17.93 -4.84 -1.34
CA ARG A 24 16.53 -4.73 -1.77
C ARG A 24 15.82 -3.54 -1.12
N SER A 25 15.10 -2.77 -1.92
CA SER A 25 14.27 -1.65 -1.47
C SER A 25 12.77 -1.99 -1.44
N VAL A 26 12.33 -2.95 -2.28
CA VAL A 26 10.92 -3.37 -2.34
C VAL A 26 10.48 -4.23 -1.15
N ARG A 27 9.21 -4.14 -0.80
CA ARG A 27 8.58 -4.89 0.29
C ARG A 27 8.15 -6.27 -0.16
N LEU A 28 8.00 -7.17 0.82
CA LEU A 28 7.45 -8.51 0.58
C LEU A 28 6.08 -8.45 -0.09
N SER A 29 5.20 -7.52 0.34
CA SER A 29 3.88 -7.36 -0.26
C SER A 29 3.93 -7.01 -1.74
N THR A 30 4.95 -6.26 -2.18
CA THR A 30 5.14 -5.86 -3.58
C THR A 30 5.66 -7.04 -4.40
N VAL A 31 6.54 -7.86 -3.81
CA VAL A 31 7.06 -9.08 -4.43
C VAL A 31 5.98 -10.15 -4.57
N LEU A 32 5.18 -10.39 -3.52
CA LEU A 32 4.03 -11.30 -3.58
C LEU A 32 2.97 -10.81 -4.56
N LEU A 33 2.75 -9.49 -4.66
CA LEU A 33 1.86 -8.93 -5.67
C LEU A 33 2.41 -9.15 -7.09
N ALA A 34 3.72 -9.06 -7.29
CA ALA A 34 4.34 -9.38 -8.58
C ALA A 34 4.15 -10.86 -8.95
N LEU A 35 4.21 -11.79 -7.99
CA LEU A 35 3.80 -13.19 -8.21
C LEU A 35 2.35 -13.27 -8.69
N VAL A 36 1.44 -12.54 -8.06
CA VAL A 36 0.03 -12.53 -8.49
C VAL A 36 -0.15 -11.87 -9.88
N VAL A 37 0.66 -10.88 -10.24
CA VAL A 37 0.71 -10.35 -11.61
C VAL A 37 1.20 -11.41 -12.60
N GLY A 38 2.15 -12.26 -12.21
CA GLY A 38 2.58 -13.41 -13.01
C GLY A 38 1.41 -14.33 -13.38
N VAL A 39 0.56 -14.65 -12.39
CA VAL A 39 -0.66 -15.46 -12.57
C VAL A 39 -1.67 -14.74 -13.48
N TYR A 40 -2.20 -13.61 -13.03
CA TYR A 40 -3.38 -13.01 -13.70
C TYR A 40 -3.04 -12.02 -14.81
N GLY A 41 -1.92 -11.31 -14.71
CA GLY A 41 -1.50 -10.36 -15.73
C GLY A 41 -0.79 -11.07 -16.87
N CYS A 42 0.36 -11.68 -16.57
CA CYS A 42 1.21 -12.31 -17.58
C CYS A 42 0.56 -13.56 -18.17
N GLY A 43 0.04 -14.46 -17.34
CA GLY A 43 -0.62 -15.69 -17.80
C GLY A 43 -1.79 -15.43 -18.76
N VAL A 44 -2.68 -14.50 -18.42
CA VAL A 44 -3.84 -14.15 -19.25
C VAL A 44 -3.41 -13.46 -20.55
N ALA A 45 -2.47 -12.51 -20.48
CA ALA A 45 -1.95 -11.85 -21.66
C ALA A 45 -1.29 -12.84 -22.64
N THR A 46 -0.48 -13.77 -22.12
CA THR A 46 0.12 -14.85 -22.93
C THR A 46 -0.96 -15.70 -23.59
N ALA A 47 -1.95 -16.18 -22.82
CA ALA A 47 -3.01 -17.04 -23.35
C ALA A 47 -3.77 -16.36 -24.50
N LEU A 48 -4.10 -15.07 -24.35
CA LEU A 48 -4.78 -14.29 -25.40
C LEU A 48 -3.90 -14.10 -26.64
N VAL A 49 -2.62 -13.75 -26.45
CA VAL A 49 -1.68 -13.55 -27.56
C VAL A 49 -1.43 -14.85 -28.32
N GLN A 50 -1.21 -15.96 -27.61
CA GLN A 50 -1.01 -17.27 -28.24
C GLN A 50 -2.27 -17.75 -28.96
N LEU A 51 -3.46 -17.57 -28.37
CA LEU A 51 -4.74 -17.91 -29.01
C LEU A 51 -4.96 -17.10 -30.29
N ALA A 52 -4.71 -15.79 -30.25
CA ALA A 52 -4.84 -14.94 -31.43
C ALA A 52 -3.81 -15.33 -32.50
N TYR A 53 -2.54 -15.48 -32.11
CA TYR A 53 -1.44 -15.80 -33.02
C TYR A 53 -1.65 -17.13 -33.73
N THR A 54 -1.95 -18.20 -33.00
CA THR A 54 -2.12 -19.55 -33.55
C THR A 54 -3.30 -19.63 -34.52
N ARG A 55 -4.42 -18.95 -34.21
CA ARG A 55 -5.58 -18.88 -35.11
C ARG A 55 -5.30 -18.11 -36.38
N ILE A 56 -4.69 -16.92 -36.27
CA ILE A 56 -4.34 -16.10 -37.44
C ILE A 56 -3.32 -16.83 -38.32
N TYR A 57 -2.34 -17.50 -37.71
CA TYR A 57 -1.33 -18.23 -38.46
C TYR A 57 -1.91 -19.48 -39.13
N ALA A 58 -2.78 -20.23 -38.46
CA ALA A 58 -3.47 -21.37 -39.07
C ALA A 58 -4.31 -20.95 -40.28
N ASP A 59 -5.10 -19.87 -40.13
CA ASP A 59 -5.92 -19.31 -41.21
C ASP A 59 -5.08 -18.88 -42.41
N ARG A 60 -3.96 -18.16 -42.18
CA ARG A 60 -3.08 -17.67 -43.25
C ARG A 60 -2.20 -18.72 -43.89
N SER A 61 -1.75 -19.71 -43.13
CA SER A 61 -0.82 -20.75 -43.62
C SER A 61 -1.54 -21.95 -44.25
N GLY A 62 -2.86 -22.08 -44.06
CA GLY A 62 -3.61 -23.26 -44.46
C GLY A 62 -3.27 -24.51 -43.65
N GLN A 63 -2.41 -24.42 -42.64
CA GLN A 63 -2.06 -25.54 -41.78
C GLN A 63 -3.16 -25.79 -40.74
N SER A 64 -3.28 -27.06 -40.32
CA SER A 64 -4.18 -27.39 -39.21
C SER A 64 -3.77 -26.64 -37.94
N LEU A 65 -4.74 -26.21 -37.13
CA LEU A 65 -4.49 -25.54 -35.87
C LEU A 65 -3.56 -26.38 -34.97
N VAL A 66 -3.72 -27.71 -34.98
CA VAL A 66 -2.88 -28.64 -34.20
C VAL A 66 -1.42 -28.55 -34.63
N THR A 67 -1.14 -28.55 -35.93
CA THR A 67 0.21 -28.43 -36.48
C THR A 67 0.85 -27.11 -36.10
N VAL A 68 0.09 -26.01 -36.24
CA VAL A 68 0.54 -24.66 -35.88
C VAL A 68 0.88 -24.59 -34.40
N VAL A 69 -0.01 -25.04 -33.53
CA VAL A 69 0.23 -24.98 -32.09
C VAL A 69 1.41 -25.87 -31.69
N ASN A 70 1.52 -27.09 -32.25
CA ASN A 70 2.66 -27.97 -31.99
C ASN A 70 4.00 -27.33 -32.33
N THR A 71 4.07 -26.62 -33.46
CA THR A 71 5.31 -26.01 -33.95
C THR A 71 5.63 -24.71 -33.21
N THR A 72 4.61 -23.87 -33.02
CA THR A 72 4.76 -22.57 -32.35
C THR A 72 4.99 -22.71 -30.84
N GLY A 73 4.55 -23.82 -30.23
CA GLY A 73 4.71 -24.11 -28.80
C GLY A 73 6.17 -24.17 -28.32
N TYR A 74 7.11 -24.51 -29.21
CA TYR A 74 8.54 -24.44 -28.91
C TYR A 74 9.28 -23.35 -29.69
N MET A 75 8.78 -22.87 -30.83
CA MET A 75 9.49 -21.84 -31.60
C MET A 75 9.16 -20.40 -31.18
N VAL A 76 7.90 -20.12 -30.87
CA VAL A 76 7.38 -18.75 -30.70
C VAL A 76 6.89 -18.51 -29.28
N ALA A 77 6.16 -19.47 -28.71
CA ALA A 77 5.57 -19.37 -27.39
C ALA A 77 6.59 -19.03 -26.29
N PRO A 78 7.79 -19.65 -26.22
CA PRO A 78 8.78 -19.33 -25.18
C PRO A 78 9.22 -17.85 -25.20
N TRP A 79 9.42 -17.29 -26.39
CA TRP A 79 9.80 -15.89 -26.57
C TRP A 79 8.69 -14.93 -26.15
N VAL A 80 7.47 -15.20 -26.62
CA VAL A 80 6.29 -14.41 -26.25
C VAL A 80 6.08 -14.45 -24.74
N GLU A 81 6.21 -15.63 -24.14
CA GLU A 81 6.06 -15.83 -22.71
C GLU A 81 7.08 -15.06 -21.88
N GLU A 82 8.37 -15.18 -22.18
CA GLU A 82 9.39 -14.46 -21.41
C GLU A 82 9.28 -12.93 -21.60
N LEU A 83 8.94 -12.45 -22.80
CA LEU A 83 8.71 -11.02 -23.05
C LEU A 83 7.49 -10.49 -22.30
N ILE A 84 6.38 -11.23 -22.26
CA ILE A 84 5.19 -10.86 -21.51
C ILE A 84 5.48 -10.88 -20.01
N LYS A 85 6.19 -11.89 -19.50
CA LYS A 85 6.55 -12.01 -18.08
C LYS A 85 7.36 -10.82 -17.57
N ILE A 86 8.27 -10.28 -18.38
CA ILE A 86 9.06 -9.09 -18.00
C ILE A 86 8.38 -7.74 -18.29
N SER A 87 7.28 -7.73 -19.06
CA SER A 87 6.57 -6.51 -19.42
C SER A 87 6.11 -5.65 -18.23
N PRO A 88 5.67 -6.21 -17.07
CA PRO A 88 5.32 -5.38 -15.92
C PRO A 88 6.52 -4.61 -15.36
N LEU A 89 7.73 -5.15 -15.46
CA LEU A 89 8.97 -4.48 -15.05
C LEU A 89 9.38 -3.39 -16.03
N LEU A 90 9.21 -3.63 -17.34
CA LEU A 90 9.41 -2.62 -18.38
C LEU A 90 8.47 -1.43 -18.18
N LEU A 91 7.18 -1.70 -17.97
CA LEU A 91 6.16 -0.68 -17.72
C LEU A 91 6.43 0.07 -16.40
N ALA A 92 6.83 -0.63 -15.34
CA ALA A 92 7.24 -0.01 -14.08
C ALA A 92 8.44 0.94 -14.29
N GLY A 93 9.47 0.48 -15.00
CA GLY A 93 10.69 1.24 -15.30
C GLY A 93 10.49 2.48 -16.18
N TRP A 94 9.39 2.56 -16.94
CA TRP A 94 9.01 3.78 -17.67
C TRP A 94 8.83 4.99 -16.75
N SER A 95 8.46 4.77 -15.48
CA SER A 95 8.42 5.83 -14.49
C SER A 95 9.83 6.23 -14.05
N LEU A 96 10.19 7.50 -14.30
CA LEU A 96 11.44 8.11 -13.83
C LEU A 96 11.67 7.87 -12.32
N ARG A 97 10.59 7.90 -11.54
CA ARG A 97 10.63 7.72 -10.09
C ARG A 97 11.02 6.28 -9.73
N ILE A 98 10.35 5.30 -10.34
CA ILE A 98 10.60 3.87 -10.07
C ILE A 98 12.04 3.52 -10.47
N ARG A 99 12.47 3.85 -11.70
CA ARG A 99 13.82 3.52 -12.18
C ARG A 99 14.94 4.15 -11.35
N ARG A 100 14.69 5.29 -10.70
CA ARG A 100 15.66 5.97 -9.82
C ARG A 100 15.68 5.37 -8.42
N GLN A 101 14.52 4.98 -7.90
CA GLN A 101 14.34 4.48 -6.53
C GLN A 101 14.55 2.98 -6.36
N TRP A 102 14.51 2.18 -7.43
CA TRP A 102 14.79 0.74 -7.37
C TRP A 102 16.25 0.44 -7.70
N GLY A 103 16.83 -0.53 -6.98
CA GLY A 103 18.13 -1.13 -7.30
C GLY A 103 18.02 -2.18 -8.41
N LEU A 104 19.16 -2.66 -8.92
CA LEU A 104 19.17 -3.82 -9.82
C LEU A 104 18.57 -5.05 -9.15
N THR A 105 18.84 -5.22 -7.85
CA THR A 105 18.36 -6.32 -7.02
C THR A 105 16.84 -6.41 -7.03
N ASP A 106 16.15 -5.26 -7.00
CA ASP A 106 14.69 -5.21 -6.99
C ASP A 106 14.10 -5.80 -8.29
N PHE A 107 14.74 -5.58 -9.45
CA PHE A 107 14.29 -6.14 -10.73
C PHE A 107 14.49 -7.65 -10.81
N VAL A 108 15.58 -8.20 -10.24
CA VAL A 108 15.82 -9.66 -10.20
C VAL A 108 14.74 -10.35 -9.36
N VAL A 109 14.48 -9.85 -8.17
CA VAL A 109 13.51 -10.45 -7.24
C VAL A 109 12.09 -10.34 -7.78
N LEU A 110 11.70 -9.18 -8.33
CA LEU A 110 10.38 -9.02 -8.95
C LEU A 110 10.24 -9.85 -10.22
N GLY A 111 11.31 -10.02 -11.01
CA GLY A 111 11.33 -10.92 -12.17
C GLY A 111 11.12 -12.37 -11.76
N GLY A 112 11.85 -12.85 -10.76
CA GLY A 112 11.66 -14.20 -10.21
C GLY A 112 10.23 -14.42 -9.70
N ALA A 113 9.64 -13.42 -9.02
CA ALA A 113 8.25 -13.49 -8.58
C ALA A 113 7.25 -13.58 -9.75
N LEU A 114 7.41 -12.75 -10.79
CA LEU A 114 6.57 -12.80 -12.00
C LEU A 114 6.65 -14.18 -12.68
N GLY A 115 7.85 -14.73 -12.83
CA GLY A 115 8.07 -16.07 -13.38
C GLY A 115 7.45 -17.17 -12.52
N ALA A 116 7.63 -17.09 -11.19
CA ALA A 116 7.03 -18.04 -10.24
C ALA A 116 5.51 -18.03 -10.30
N GLY A 117 4.90 -16.85 -10.43
CA GLY A 117 3.44 -16.72 -10.58
C GLY A 117 2.94 -17.32 -11.89
N PHE A 118 3.63 -17.05 -12.99
CA PHE A 118 3.30 -17.65 -14.28
C PHE A 118 3.40 -19.19 -14.25
N GLY A 119 4.52 -19.72 -13.74
CA GLY A 119 4.73 -21.17 -13.63
C GLY A 119 3.76 -21.84 -12.65
N LEU A 120 3.33 -21.13 -11.59
CA LEU A 120 2.28 -21.60 -10.70
C LEU A 120 0.94 -21.73 -11.44
N LEU A 121 0.57 -20.74 -12.27
CA LEU A 121 -0.64 -20.84 -13.09
C LEU A 121 -0.57 -22.07 -14.00
N GLU A 122 0.55 -22.29 -14.68
CA GLU A 122 0.75 -23.46 -15.54
C GLU A 122 0.58 -24.79 -14.78
N ALA A 123 1.21 -24.90 -13.61
CA ALA A 123 1.10 -26.08 -12.76
C ALA A 123 -0.36 -26.32 -12.30
N VAL A 124 -1.05 -25.27 -11.87
CA VAL A 124 -2.45 -25.36 -11.39
C VAL A 124 -3.39 -25.72 -12.54
N LEU A 125 -3.18 -25.18 -13.74
CA LEU A 125 -3.97 -25.52 -14.91
C LEU A 125 -3.77 -26.98 -15.34
N ARG A 126 -2.55 -27.51 -15.20
CA ARG A 126 -2.24 -28.90 -15.56
C ARG A 126 -2.76 -29.91 -14.55
N PHE A 127 -2.59 -29.63 -13.26
CA PHE A 127 -2.66 -30.66 -12.21
C PHE A 127 -3.58 -30.28 -11.04
N GLY A 128 -4.23 -29.12 -11.10
CA GLY A 128 -4.99 -28.59 -9.96
C GLY A 128 -6.26 -29.37 -9.62
N LEU A 129 -6.72 -30.26 -10.51
CA LEU A 129 -7.95 -31.02 -10.39
C LEU A 129 -7.74 -32.54 -10.29
N ASP A 130 -6.49 -33.01 -10.29
CA ASP A 130 -6.16 -34.45 -10.25
C ASP A 130 -6.00 -35.00 -8.82
N ALA A 131 -6.65 -34.38 -7.82
CA ALA A 131 -6.47 -34.80 -6.42
C ALA A 131 -7.05 -36.20 -6.14
N ASP A 132 -8.08 -36.60 -6.87
CA ASP A 132 -8.71 -37.92 -6.83
C ASP A 132 -7.85 -39.02 -7.47
N ARG A 133 -7.04 -38.67 -8.47
CA ARG A 133 -6.13 -39.58 -9.19
C ARG A 133 -4.75 -39.70 -8.55
N ALA A 134 -4.43 -38.78 -7.65
CA ALA A 134 -3.10 -38.69 -7.08
C ALA A 134 -2.79 -39.78 -6.06
N LEU A 135 -1.62 -40.39 -6.18
CA LEU A 135 -1.14 -41.44 -5.29
C LEU A 135 0.00 -40.90 -4.43
N ALA A 136 -0.03 -41.21 -3.13
CA ALA A 136 1.06 -40.82 -2.24
C ALA A 136 2.36 -41.55 -2.61
N ARG A 137 3.48 -40.83 -2.71
CA ARG A 137 4.83 -41.39 -2.92
C ARG A 137 5.84 -40.57 -2.13
N GLY A 138 6.50 -41.21 -1.15
CA GLY A 138 7.34 -40.48 -0.20
C GLY A 138 6.52 -39.47 0.60
N GLU A 139 7.00 -38.22 0.67
CA GLU A 139 6.29 -37.12 1.34
C GLU A 139 5.28 -36.39 0.43
N GLY A 140 5.29 -36.67 -0.87
CA GLY A 140 4.49 -35.98 -1.89
C GLY A 140 3.51 -36.90 -2.61
N TRP A 141 3.13 -36.49 -3.82
CA TRP A 141 2.10 -37.17 -4.63
C TRP A 141 2.52 -37.31 -6.09
N ILE A 142 2.27 -38.48 -6.67
CA ILE A 142 2.39 -38.72 -8.12
C ILE A 142 1.02 -38.64 -8.77
N ILE A 143 0.99 -38.14 -10.00
CA ILE A 143 -0.19 -38.18 -10.86
C ILE A 143 0.07 -39.21 -11.96
N PRO A 144 -0.65 -40.35 -11.98
CA PRO A 144 -0.38 -41.45 -12.91
C PRO A 144 -0.92 -41.12 -14.31
N ASP A 145 -0.17 -40.31 -15.06
CA ASP A 145 -0.48 -39.90 -16.44
C ASP A 145 0.48 -40.48 -17.50
N SER A 146 1.68 -40.95 -17.10
CA SER A 146 2.67 -41.49 -18.03
C SER A 146 3.71 -42.37 -17.32
N LEU A 147 4.66 -42.92 -18.08
CA LEU A 147 5.83 -43.65 -17.57
C LEU A 147 6.76 -42.77 -16.71
N SER A 148 6.75 -41.45 -16.93
CA SER A 148 7.45 -40.46 -16.09
C SER A 148 6.41 -39.56 -15.42
N PRO A 149 5.75 -40.04 -14.35
CA PRO A 149 4.60 -39.35 -13.77
C PRO A 149 5.02 -38.00 -13.16
N PRO A 150 4.22 -36.93 -13.34
CA PRO A 150 4.37 -35.70 -12.60
C PRO A 150 4.35 -35.95 -11.08
N TYR A 151 5.22 -35.25 -10.37
CA TYR A 151 5.34 -35.34 -8.92
C TYR A 151 5.17 -33.98 -8.26
N VAL A 152 4.27 -33.91 -7.28
CA VAL A 152 4.04 -32.74 -6.45
C VAL A 152 4.74 -32.95 -5.11
N PRO A 153 5.72 -32.10 -4.75
CA PRO A 153 6.55 -32.34 -3.57
C PRO A 153 5.80 -32.10 -2.25
N GLY A 154 6.22 -32.85 -1.24
CA GLY A 154 5.75 -32.72 0.14
C GLY A 154 6.34 -31.50 0.86
N ALA A 155 5.84 -31.22 2.06
CA ALA A 155 6.28 -30.05 2.82
C ALA A 155 7.76 -30.11 3.22
N GLY A 156 8.26 -31.27 3.68
CA GLY A 156 9.67 -31.43 4.06
C GLY A 156 10.57 -31.12 2.87
N GLN A 157 10.33 -31.80 1.74
CA GLN A 157 11.05 -31.56 0.48
C GLN A 157 11.03 -30.10 0.01
N VAL A 158 9.87 -29.43 0.05
CA VAL A 158 9.74 -28.02 -0.35
C VAL A 158 10.59 -27.11 0.53
N PHE A 159 10.54 -27.27 1.85
CA PHE A 159 11.25 -26.37 2.76
C PHE A 159 12.77 -26.62 2.80
N THR A 160 13.23 -27.81 2.41
CA THR A 160 14.66 -28.14 2.32
C THR A 160 15.28 -27.91 0.94
N ALA A 161 14.46 -27.78 -0.11
CA ALA A 161 14.93 -27.56 -1.47
C ALA A 161 15.25 -26.09 -1.77
N TRP A 162 16.22 -25.87 -2.66
CA TRP A 162 16.53 -24.55 -3.20
C TRP A 162 15.66 -24.26 -4.42
N LEU A 163 14.88 -23.18 -4.34
CA LEU A 163 13.94 -22.74 -5.36
C LEU A 163 13.02 -23.89 -5.83
N PRO A 164 12.24 -24.52 -4.93
CA PRO A 164 11.48 -25.71 -5.27
C PRO A 164 10.46 -25.45 -6.37
N ALA A 165 10.44 -26.33 -7.37
CA ALA A 165 9.42 -26.34 -8.41
C ALA A 165 8.04 -26.76 -7.85
N PRO A 166 6.93 -26.21 -8.36
CA PRO A 166 5.58 -26.64 -7.98
C PRO A 166 5.28 -28.10 -8.31
N PHE A 167 5.95 -28.65 -9.32
CA PHE A 167 5.96 -30.06 -9.68
C PHE A 167 7.29 -30.40 -10.38
N SER A 168 7.66 -31.68 -10.41
CA SER A 168 8.81 -32.23 -11.17
C SER A 168 8.38 -33.44 -11.99
N GLN A 169 9.25 -33.93 -12.89
CA GLN A 169 9.03 -35.21 -13.57
C GLN A 169 9.87 -36.29 -12.88
N LEU A 170 9.26 -37.42 -12.52
CA LEU A 170 10.00 -38.52 -11.92
C LEU A 170 10.64 -39.42 -12.98
N ASP A 171 11.90 -39.77 -12.74
CA ASP A 171 12.53 -40.92 -13.37
C ASP A 171 11.94 -42.23 -12.83
N MET A 172 11.77 -43.21 -13.73
CA MET A 172 11.08 -44.48 -13.44
C MET A 172 11.63 -45.26 -12.22
N ALA A 173 12.90 -45.09 -11.86
CA ALA A 173 13.57 -45.87 -10.82
C ALA A 173 14.23 -45.04 -9.69
N GLY A 174 14.11 -43.70 -9.71
CA GLY A 174 14.78 -42.81 -8.75
C GLY A 174 13.95 -42.49 -7.50
N PRO A 175 14.60 -42.07 -6.40
CA PRO A 175 13.88 -41.44 -5.29
C PRO A 175 13.24 -40.12 -5.76
N PRO A 176 12.08 -39.73 -5.21
CA PRO A 176 11.44 -38.47 -5.61
C PRO A 176 12.27 -37.28 -5.15
N VAL A 177 12.68 -36.44 -6.10
CA VAL A 177 13.46 -35.21 -5.85
C VAL A 177 12.65 -33.99 -6.31
N THR A 178 12.76 -32.90 -5.56
CA THR A 178 12.19 -31.59 -5.95
C THR A 178 13.18 -30.85 -6.82
N GLU A 179 12.81 -30.60 -8.07
CA GLU A 179 13.62 -29.85 -9.02
C GLU A 179 13.64 -28.35 -8.72
N THR A 180 14.56 -27.65 -9.39
CA THR A 180 14.62 -26.18 -9.37
C THR A 180 13.50 -25.59 -10.22
N PHE A 181 12.84 -24.55 -9.72
CA PHE A 181 11.75 -23.88 -10.40
C PHE A 181 12.21 -23.05 -11.60
N THR A 182 12.20 -23.66 -12.79
CA THR A 182 12.72 -23.10 -14.05
C THR A 182 12.09 -21.76 -14.45
N HIS A 183 10.76 -21.61 -14.38
CA HIS A 183 10.12 -20.32 -14.69
C HIS A 183 10.57 -19.18 -13.78
N LEU A 184 10.78 -19.45 -12.49
CA LEU A 184 11.34 -18.47 -11.56
C LEU A 184 12.77 -18.10 -11.97
N VAL A 185 13.59 -19.09 -12.35
CA VAL A 185 14.98 -18.88 -12.78
C VAL A 185 15.07 -18.04 -14.06
N TRP A 186 14.31 -18.40 -15.10
CA TRP A 186 14.33 -17.70 -16.39
C TRP A 186 13.92 -16.24 -16.22
N THR A 187 12.80 -15.99 -15.55
CA THR A 187 12.30 -14.62 -15.41
C THR A 187 13.10 -13.81 -14.37
N ALA A 188 13.76 -14.42 -13.38
CA ALA A 188 14.73 -13.71 -12.54
C ALA A 188 15.94 -13.22 -13.37
N THR A 189 16.43 -14.06 -14.27
CA THR A 189 17.53 -13.74 -15.19
C THR A 189 17.12 -12.65 -16.20
N ALA A 190 15.94 -12.77 -16.80
CA ALA A 190 15.40 -11.73 -17.68
C ALA A 190 15.11 -10.42 -16.92
N GLY A 191 14.65 -10.51 -15.67
CA GLY A 191 14.48 -9.39 -14.74
C GLY A 191 15.78 -8.64 -14.47
N PHE A 192 16.90 -9.35 -14.30
CA PHE A 192 18.23 -8.73 -14.24
C PHE A 192 18.55 -7.93 -15.51
N GLY A 193 18.26 -8.49 -16.69
CA GLY A 193 18.38 -7.77 -17.98
C GLY A 193 17.56 -6.47 -18.01
N VAL A 194 16.29 -6.52 -17.59
CA VAL A 194 15.44 -5.31 -17.47
C VAL A 194 16.02 -4.29 -16.47
N GLY A 195 16.58 -4.77 -15.36
CA GLY A 195 17.30 -3.92 -14.42
C GLY A 195 18.46 -3.18 -15.08
N LEU A 196 19.30 -3.88 -15.85
CA LEU A 196 20.40 -3.29 -16.60
C LEU A 196 19.88 -2.23 -17.57
N LEU A 197 18.84 -2.53 -18.35
CA LEU A 197 18.24 -1.60 -19.30
C LEU A 197 17.88 -0.25 -18.65
N TRP A 198 17.24 -0.29 -17.48
CA TRP A 198 16.77 0.92 -16.81
C TRP A 198 17.83 1.63 -15.97
N ARG A 199 18.81 0.90 -15.42
CA ARG A 199 19.77 1.42 -14.42
C ARG A 199 21.12 1.80 -15.01
N THR A 200 21.43 1.37 -16.23
CA THR A 200 22.67 1.71 -16.93
C THR A 200 22.43 2.77 -18.02
N ARG A 201 23.51 3.27 -18.62
CA ARG A 201 23.49 4.40 -19.58
C ARG A 201 24.40 4.11 -20.79
N GLY A 202 24.09 4.69 -21.93
CA GLY A 202 24.87 4.53 -23.16
C GLY A 202 24.97 3.06 -23.59
N TRP A 203 26.12 2.68 -24.15
CA TRP A 203 26.40 1.34 -24.68
C TRP A 203 26.27 0.22 -23.64
N THR A 204 26.47 0.50 -22.34
CA THR A 204 26.29 -0.51 -21.28
C THR A 204 24.85 -1.01 -21.15
N ARG A 205 23.86 -0.33 -21.75
CA ARG A 205 22.49 -0.85 -21.85
C ARG A 205 22.39 -2.08 -22.74
N LEU A 206 23.30 -2.28 -23.68
CA LEU A 206 23.29 -3.48 -24.54
C LEU A 206 23.51 -4.77 -23.72
N LEU A 207 24.14 -4.66 -22.54
CA LEU A 207 24.26 -5.78 -21.59
C LEU A 207 22.90 -6.26 -21.03
N SER A 208 21.80 -5.54 -21.28
CA SER A 208 20.46 -6.00 -20.95
C SER A 208 19.94 -7.13 -21.84
N VAL A 209 20.47 -7.25 -23.07
CA VAL A 209 19.99 -8.22 -24.07
C VAL A 209 20.37 -9.66 -23.71
N PRO A 210 21.64 -9.98 -23.36
CA PRO A 210 22.04 -11.37 -23.13
C PRO A 210 21.22 -12.12 -22.07
N PRO A 211 20.90 -11.54 -20.88
CA PRO A 211 20.08 -12.25 -19.89
C PRO A 211 18.65 -12.57 -20.37
N VAL A 212 18.04 -11.66 -21.15
CA VAL A 212 16.69 -11.86 -21.70
C VAL A 212 16.71 -12.93 -22.78
N VAL A 213 17.70 -12.88 -23.68
CA VAL A 213 17.86 -13.88 -24.74
C VAL A 213 18.19 -15.25 -24.15
N ALA A 214 19.07 -15.32 -23.14
CA ALA A 214 19.41 -16.58 -22.47
C ALA A 214 18.18 -17.24 -21.83
N ALA A 215 17.33 -16.46 -21.15
CA ALA A 215 16.08 -16.97 -20.60
C ALA A 215 15.14 -17.52 -21.68
N ALA A 216 14.94 -16.79 -22.77
CA ALA A 216 14.07 -17.23 -23.88
C ALA A 216 14.62 -18.46 -24.62
N VAL A 217 15.95 -18.55 -24.81
CA VAL A 217 16.62 -19.70 -25.43
C VAL A 217 16.54 -20.93 -24.52
N HIS A 218 16.80 -20.80 -23.22
CA HIS A 218 16.67 -21.92 -22.28
C HIS A 218 15.22 -22.45 -22.25
N HIS A 219 14.23 -21.55 -22.19
CA HIS A 219 12.83 -21.93 -22.28
C HIS A 219 12.47 -22.59 -23.64
N THR A 220 13.05 -22.10 -24.74
CA THR A 220 12.91 -22.72 -26.07
C THR A 220 13.43 -24.16 -26.10
N VAL A 221 14.62 -24.38 -25.55
CA VAL A 221 15.24 -25.71 -25.44
C VAL A 221 14.38 -26.63 -24.56
N ASN A 222 13.85 -26.14 -23.44
CA ASN A 222 12.94 -26.87 -22.57
C ASN A 222 11.70 -27.36 -23.32
N ASN A 223 10.99 -26.47 -24.02
CA ASN A 223 9.77 -26.82 -24.73
C ASN A 223 10.06 -27.74 -25.93
N TYR A 224 11.19 -27.55 -26.61
CA TYR A 224 11.59 -28.41 -27.71
C TYR A 224 11.93 -29.83 -27.25
N ALA A 225 12.71 -29.98 -26.18
CA ALA A 225 13.07 -31.28 -25.61
C ALA A 225 11.83 -32.05 -25.14
N GLY A 226 10.88 -31.36 -24.48
CA GLY A 226 9.60 -31.96 -24.09
C GLY A 226 8.74 -32.43 -25.28
N ARG A 227 8.88 -31.82 -26.46
CA ARG A 227 8.15 -32.22 -27.68
C ARG A 227 8.88 -33.24 -28.54
N LYS A 228 10.21 -33.29 -28.45
CA LYS A 228 11.08 -34.20 -29.20
C LYS A 228 11.99 -34.98 -28.23
N PRO A 229 11.44 -35.95 -27.46
CA PRO A 229 12.23 -36.79 -26.57
C PRO A 229 13.33 -37.52 -27.35
N GLY A 230 14.52 -37.66 -26.75
CA GLY A 230 15.67 -38.32 -27.37
C GLY A 230 16.44 -37.48 -28.39
N SER A 231 16.03 -36.23 -28.64
CA SER A 231 16.83 -35.29 -29.45
C SER A 231 18.06 -34.76 -28.70
N GLN A 232 19.04 -34.21 -29.42
CA GLN A 232 20.23 -33.56 -28.85
C GLN A 232 19.88 -32.44 -27.84
N ALA A 233 18.73 -31.79 -28.02
CA ALA A 233 18.25 -30.77 -27.10
C ALA A 233 17.99 -31.30 -25.69
N THR A 234 17.70 -32.60 -25.52
CA THR A 234 17.54 -33.24 -24.22
C THR A 234 18.85 -33.20 -23.42
N GLN A 235 19.98 -33.48 -24.09
CA GLN A 235 21.31 -33.40 -23.47
C GLN A 235 21.71 -31.96 -23.13
N TRP A 236 21.35 -31.00 -24.00
CA TRP A 236 21.55 -29.59 -23.71
C TRP A 236 20.73 -29.14 -22.50
N LEU A 237 19.46 -29.56 -22.44
CA LEU A 237 18.56 -29.24 -21.33
C LEU A 237 19.10 -29.80 -20.01
N GLU A 238 19.50 -31.08 -19.98
CA GLU A 238 20.09 -31.70 -18.79
C GLU A 238 21.31 -30.92 -18.26
N SER A 239 22.19 -30.48 -19.16
CA SER A 239 23.36 -29.65 -18.80
C SER A 239 22.98 -28.25 -18.30
N LEU A 240 21.96 -27.64 -18.90
CA LEU A 240 21.45 -26.32 -18.50
C LEU A 240 20.74 -26.39 -17.14
N ASP A 241 19.87 -27.38 -16.95
CA ASP A 241 19.07 -27.56 -15.74
C ASP A 241 19.93 -27.94 -14.54
N GLY A 242 20.98 -28.75 -14.75
CA GLY A 242 21.99 -29.05 -13.73
C GLY A 242 22.71 -27.80 -13.18
N LYS A 243 22.67 -26.67 -13.89
CA LYS A 243 23.29 -25.39 -13.50
C LYS A 243 22.28 -24.26 -13.27
N ALA A 244 21.01 -24.46 -13.61
CA ALA A 244 19.98 -23.42 -13.59
C ALA A 244 19.79 -22.80 -12.20
N TRP A 245 19.94 -23.61 -11.15
CA TRP A 245 19.83 -23.19 -9.75
C TRP A 245 20.76 -22.02 -9.37
N ALA A 246 21.93 -21.91 -10.03
CA ALA A 246 22.94 -20.91 -9.75
C ALA A 246 22.68 -19.57 -10.47
N ALA A 247 21.89 -19.56 -11.55
CA ALA A 247 21.69 -18.36 -12.37
C ALA A 247 21.06 -17.18 -11.60
N PRO A 248 20.01 -17.36 -10.77
CA PRO A 248 19.46 -16.27 -9.96
C PRO A 248 20.46 -15.77 -8.92
N LEU A 249 21.29 -16.65 -8.35
CA LEU A 249 22.32 -16.27 -7.38
C LEU A 249 23.42 -15.43 -8.03
N LEU A 250 23.87 -15.79 -9.23
CA LEU A 250 24.84 -15.00 -9.98
C LEU A 250 24.27 -13.62 -10.34
N CYS A 251 23.03 -13.58 -10.83
CA CYS A 251 22.34 -12.32 -11.13
C CYS A 251 22.20 -11.45 -9.86
N LEU A 252 21.82 -12.03 -8.73
CA LEU A 252 21.74 -11.34 -7.45
C LEU A 252 23.11 -10.86 -6.97
N ALA A 253 24.15 -11.68 -7.04
CA ALA A 253 25.49 -11.31 -6.61
C ALA A 253 26.01 -10.08 -7.38
N VAL A 254 25.87 -10.08 -8.71
CA VAL A 254 26.24 -8.93 -9.56
C VAL A 254 25.39 -7.71 -9.25
N ALA A 255 24.06 -7.88 -9.17
CA ALA A 255 23.13 -6.80 -8.84
C ALA A 255 23.44 -6.17 -7.48
N MET A 256 23.68 -7.00 -6.47
CA MET A 256 24.00 -6.59 -5.10
C MET A 256 25.35 -5.88 -5.03
N ALA A 257 26.39 -6.35 -5.73
CA ALA A 257 27.68 -5.68 -5.77
C ALA A 257 27.57 -4.24 -6.31
N VAL A 258 26.81 -4.06 -7.40
CA VAL A 258 26.54 -2.73 -7.98
C VAL A 258 25.70 -1.87 -7.02
N ASP A 259 24.64 -2.45 -6.47
CA ASP A 259 23.71 -1.74 -5.60
C ASP A 259 24.36 -1.33 -4.27
N LEU A 260 25.19 -2.18 -3.67
CA LEU A 260 25.97 -1.85 -2.46
C LEU A 260 26.84 -0.63 -2.71
N ARG A 261 27.58 -0.57 -3.82
CA ARG A 261 28.41 0.61 -4.16
C ARG A 261 27.56 1.88 -4.25
N ARG A 262 26.36 1.80 -4.84
CA ARG A 262 25.42 2.92 -4.92
C ARG A 262 24.87 3.32 -3.57
N LEU A 263 24.50 2.37 -2.72
CA LEU A 263 24.01 2.64 -1.37
C LEU A 263 25.07 3.33 -0.52
N HIS A 264 26.33 2.85 -0.54
CA HIS A 264 27.44 3.50 0.18
C HIS A 264 27.66 4.93 -0.29
N ARG A 265 27.65 5.18 -1.61
CA ARG A 265 27.75 6.53 -2.16
C ARG A 265 26.57 7.41 -1.71
N GLY A 266 25.34 6.87 -1.77
CA GLY A 266 24.15 7.57 -1.33
C GLY A 266 24.20 7.98 0.14
N LYS A 267 24.72 7.11 1.03
CA LYS A 267 24.86 7.42 2.47
C LYS A 267 25.77 8.62 2.70
N ARG A 268 26.85 8.74 1.91
CA ARG A 268 27.75 9.92 1.94
C ARG A 268 27.07 11.19 1.42
N THR A 269 26.17 11.07 0.44
CA THR A 269 25.45 12.22 -0.14
C THR A 269 24.34 12.75 0.76
N VAL A 270 23.67 11.89 1.53
CA VAL A 270 22.55 12.28 2.42
C VAL A 270 22.73 11.70 3.84
N PRO A 271 23.75 12.12 4.61
CA PRO A 271 24.03 11.56 5.94
C PRO A 271 22.91 11.81 6.98
N GLY A 272 22.03 12.79 6.72
CA GLY A 272 20.88 13.10 7.57
C GLY A 272 19.79 12.02 7.63
N VAL A 273 19.90 10.94 6.83
CA VAL A 273 18.97 9.79 6.88
C VAL A 273 19.55 8.55 7.57
N LEU A 274 20.69 8.70 8.24
CA LEU A 274 21.23 7.70 9.16
C LEU A 274 20.76 8.02 10.58
N LEU A 275 20.53 6.98 11.39
CA LEU A 275 20.26 7.17 12.83
C LEU A 275 21.47 7.81 13.52
N ALA A 276 21.24 8.50 14.64
CA ALA A 276 22.31 9.13 15.40
C ALA A 276 23.39 8.12 15.83
N SER A 277 22.97 6.94 16.30
CA SER A 277 23.90 5.87 16.64
C SER A 277 24.58 5.24 15.43
N GLU A 278 23.90 5.15 14.27
CA GLU A 278 24.58 4.70 13.03
C GLU A 278 25.71 5.67 12.65
N ARG A 279 25.55 6.98 12.87
CA ARG A 279 26.62 7.96 12.63
C ARG A 279 27.77 7.85 13.63
N ALA A 280 27.46 7.59 14.90
CA ALA A 280 28.46 7.43 15.96
C ALA A 280 29.27 6.13 15.80
N ASP A 281 28.60 5.03 15.45
CA ASP A 281 29.18 3.68 15.38
C ASP A 281 29.73 3.32 13.98
N GLY A 282 29.83 4.27 13.05
CA GLY A 282 30.42 4.05 11.72
C GLY A 282 29.56 3.22 10.75
N ASP A 283 28.25 3.49 10.68
CA ASP A 283 27.28 2.84 9.76
C ASP A 283 27.01 1.35 10.07
N SER A 284 27.05 0.98 11.35
CA SER A 284 26.79 -0.37 11.83
C SER A 284 25.29 -0.74 11.82
N LEU A 285 24.99 -1.98 11.42
CA LEU A 285 23.65 -2.58 11.54
C LEU A 285 23.19 -2.74 12.99
N ALA A 286 24.11 -2.67 13.96
CA ALA A 286 23.83 -2.85 15.38
C ALA A 286 22.74 -1.88 15.89
N ALA A 287 22.76 -0.62 15.42
CA ALA A 287 21.75 0.37 15.76
C ALA A 287 20.33 -0.06 15.35
N LEU A 288 20.18 -0.60 14.12
CA LEU A 288 18.89 -1.06 13.62
C LEU A 288 18.44 -2.34 14.33
N LEU A 289 19.36 -3.25 14.65
CA LEU A 289 19.06 -4.48 15.38
C LEU A 289 18.64 -4.17 16.83
N ARG A 290 19.35 -3.25 17.50
CA ARG A 290 18.99 -2.75 18.83
C ARG A 290 17.61 -2.10 18.80
N TYR A 291 17.35 -1.22 17.84
CA TYR A 291 16.02 -0.63 17.73
C TYR A 291 14.94 -1.70 17.49
N ALA A 292 15.21 -2.68 16.63
CA ALA A 292 14.28 -3.76 16.31
C ALA A 292 13.93 -4.62 17.54
N SER A 293 14.81 -4.74 18.54
CA SER A 293 14.58 -5.57 19.73
C SER A 293 13.74 -4.91 20.82
N TRP A 294 13.45 -3.60 20.74
CA TRP A 294 12.70 -2.89 21.80
C TRP A 294 11.31 -3.47 22.12
N ARG A 295 10.46 -3.65 21.10
CA ARG A 295 9.10 -4.17 21.29
C ARG A 295 8.56 -4.88 20.05
N PRO A 296 9.02 -6.12 19.78
CA PRO A 296 8.47 -6.94 18.71
C PRO A 296 6.95 -7.13 18.87
N PRO A 297 6.18 -7.20 17.77
CA PRO A 297 6.62 -7.12 16.38
C PRO A 297 6.75 -5.68 15.83
N TRP A 298 6.37 -4.66 16.60
CA TRP A 298 6.19 -3.30 16.08
C TRP A 298 7.51 -2.59 15.75
N SER A 299 8.48 -2.66 16.65
CA SER A 299 9.83 -2.12 16.42
C SER A 299 10.49 -2.74 15.18
N LEU A 300 10.39 -4.07 15.04
CA LEU A 300 10.89 -4.80 13.88
C LEU A 300 10.19 -4.33 12.58
N LEU A 301 8.86 -4.22 12.57
CA LEU A 301 8.12 -3.75 11.39
C LEU A 301 8.50 -2.30 10.99
N ILE A 302 8.77 -1.42 11.95
CA ILE A 302 9.26 -0.06 11.68
C ILE A 302 10.61 -0.14 10.97
N VAL A 303 11.57 -0.90 11.52
CA VAL A 303 12.92 -1.04 10.95
C VAL A 303 12.86 -1.62 9.54
N LEU A 304 12.13 -2.72 9.33
CA LEU A 304 12.03 -3.36 8.02
C LEU A 304 11.50 -2.40 6.95
N ARG A 305 10.47 -1.59 7.28
CA ARG A 305 9.87 -0.61 6.35
C ARG A 305 10.76 0.62 6.15
N TYR A 306 11.39 1.10 7.22
CA TYR A 306 12.32 2.22 7.17
C TYR A 306 13.53 1.90 6.29
N VAL A 307 14.14 0.73 6.45
CA VAL A 307 15.32 0.31 5.68
C VAL A 307 15.03 0.27 4.17
N GLY A 308 13.89 -0.31 3.77
CA GLY A 308 13.49 -0.34 2.35
C GLY A 308 13.29 1.07 1.78
N LEU A 309 12.55 1.92 2.50
CA LEU A 309 12.31 3.32 2.11
C LEU A 309 13.61 4.13 2.02
N ARG A 310 14.50 3.96 3.00
CA ARG A 310 15.82 4.60 3.04
C ARG A 310 16.62 4.20 1.81
N ARG A 311 16.69 2.91 1.46
CA ARG A 311 17.37 2.44 0.26
C ARG A 311 16.80 3.08 -1.01
N SER A 312 15.48 3.21 -1.13
CA SER A 312 14.86 3.91 -2.25
C SER A 312 15.33 5.35 -2.40
N LEU A 313 15.44 6.08 -1.28
CA LEU A 313 16.02 7.43 -1.29
C LEU A 313 17.50 7.42 -1.68
N LEU A 314 18.30 6.51 -1.12
CA LEU A 314 19.74 6.43 -1.40
C LEU A 314 20.01 6.14 -2.89
N TYR A 315 19.24 5.25 -3.52
CA TYR A 315 19.31 5.03 -4.97
C TYR A 315 18.96 6.29 -5.75
N ALA A 316 17.89 7.01 -5.36
CA ALA A 316 17.49 8.23 -6.04
C ALA A 316 18.53 9.35 -5.88
N ALA A 317 19.11 9.51 -4.68
CA ALA A 317 20.12 10.53 -4.38
C ALA A 317 21.40 10.40 -5.24
N THR A 318 21.73 9.19 -5.70
CA THR A 318 22.88 8.97 -6.60
C THR A 318 22.58 9.18 -8.09
N SER A 319 21.31 9.36 -8.47
CA SER A 319 20.87 9.30 -9.87
C SER A 319 19.92 10.42 -10.29
N ALA A 320 19.45 11.24 -9.35
CA ALA A 320 18.50 12.33 -9.56
C ALA A 320 19.03 13.64 -8.99
N PRO A 321 18.61 14.80 -9.52
CA PRO A 321 18.83 16.10 -8.89
C PRO A 321 18.30 16.15 -7.44
N PRO A 322 18.89 16.99 -6.56
CA PRO A 322 18.44 17.12 -5.18
C PRO A 322 16.96 17.52 -5.02
N ASP A 323 16.45 18.35 -5.93
CA ASP A 323 15.07 18.86 -5.89
C ASP A 323 14.04 17.74 -6.12
N ASP A 324 14.31 16.85 -7.09
CA ASP A 324 13.47 15.68 -7.41
C ASP A 324 13.35 14.69 -6.25
N THR A 325 14.25 14.77 -5.26
CA THR A 325 14.34 13.84 -4.12
C THR A 325 13.98 14.49 -2.79
N GLU A 326 13.69 15.79 -2.76
CA GLU A 326 13.51 16.56 -1.53
C GLU A 326 12.31 16.11 -0.71
N GLU A 327 11.18 15.82 -1.34
CA GLU A 327 10.00 15.36 -0.63
C GLU A 327 10.22 13.98 0.03
N LEU A 328 10.86 13.05 -0.70
CA LEU A 328 11.23 11.74 -0.17
C LEU A 328 12.29 11.87 0.94
N ARG A 329 13.27 12.76 0.77
CA ARG A 329 14.32 13.06 1.75
C ARG A 329 13.71 13.55 3.06
N ARG A 330 12.78 14.52 2.99
CA ARG A 330 12.06 15.03 4.18
C ARG A 330 11.25 13.94 4.87
N ALA A 331 10.55 13.09 4.11
CA ALA A 331 9.79 11.98 4.68
C ALA A 331 10.68 10.98 5.42
N VAL A 332 11.81 10.59 4.83
CA VAL A 332 12.76 9.66 5.48
C VAL A 332 13.40 10.31 6.70
N ALA A 333 13.89 11.54 6.60
CA ALA A 333 14.52 12.25 7.72
C ALA A 333 13.54 12.41 8.91
N GLY A 334 12.26 12.70 8.65
CA GLY A 334 11.24 12.76 9.69
C GLY A 334 10.94 11.40 10.34
N ILE A 335 11.12 10.28 9.63
CA ILE A 335 11.05 8.93 10.21
C ILE A 335 12.31 8.65 11.04
N THR A 336 13.49 8.96 10.52
CA THR A 336 14.78 8.84 11.21
C THR A 336 14.76 9.56 12.56
N ALA A 337 14.34 10.83 12.58
CA ALA A 337 14.27 11.63 13.80
C ALA A 337 13.30 11.03 14.86
N ARG A 338 12.18 10.45 14.43
CA ARG A 338 11.25 9.77 15.35
C ARG A 338 11.80 8.45 15.88
N MET A 339 12.55 7.72 15.05
CA MET A 339 13.25 6.52 15.50
C MET A 339 14.32 6.89 16.53
N ASP A 340 15.16 7.89 16.27
CA ASP A 340 16.15 8.39 17.23
C ASP A 340 15.49 8.82 18.56
N ALA A 341 14.37 9.56 18.49
CA ALA A 341 13.65 10.01 19.68
C ALA A 341 13.01 8.87 20.51
N SER A 342 12.74 7.72 19.88
CA SER A 342 12.11 6.56 20.51
C SER A 342 13.06 5.38 20.72
N ASP A 343 14.36 5.56 20.45
CA ASP A 343 15.41 4.57 20.69
C ASP A 343 15.80 4.51 22.19
N ASN A 344 14.81 4.30 23.05
CA ASN A 344 15.00 4.17 24.49
C ASN A 344 13.85 3.35 25.10
N GLN A 345 14.14 2.65 26.21
CA GLN A 345 13.16 1.77 26.84
C GLN A 345 11.91 2.51 27.35
N HIS A 346 12.08 3.76 27.79
CA HIS A 346 11.01 4.55 28.38
C HIS A 346 9.89 4.85 27.36
N ALA A 347 10.26 5.26 26.14
CA ALA A 347 9.30 5.51 25.06
C ALA A 347 8.41 4.30 24.78
N TRP A 348 8.96 3.09 24.85
CA TRP A 348 8.20 1.87 24.58
C TRP A 348 7.35 1.36 25.75
N ARG A 349 7.67 1.75 27.00
CA ARG A 349 6.88 1.42 28.20
C ARG A 349 5.58 2.21 28.29
N THR A 350 5.61 3.48 27.87
CA THR A 350 4.46 4.40 27.96
C THR A 350 3.40 4.19 26.89
N VAL A 351 3.71 3.43 25.82
CA VAL A 351 2.72 3.13 24.77
C VAL A 351 1.75 2.05 25.20
N ASP A 352 0.52 2.46 25.52
CA ASP A 352 -0.61 1.54 25.67
C ASP A 352 -1.14 1.10 24.29
N LEU A 353 -0.48 0.08 23.73
CA LEU A 353 -0.89 -0.54 22.46
C LEU A 353 -2.33 -1.07 22.48
N ARG A 354 -2.90 -1.41 23.65
CA ARG A 354 -4.28 -1.91 23.76
C ARG A 354 -5.26 -0.75 23.63
N ALA A 355 -5.01 0.37 24.30
CA ALA A 355 -5.78 1.60 24.10
C ALA A 355 -5.72 2.08 22.63
N TRP A 356 -4.53 2.06 22.03
CA TRP A 356 -4.35 2.41 20.61
C TRP A 356 -5.11 1.45 19.67
N ARG A 357 -5.07 0.14 19.91
CA ARG A 357 -5.87 -0.84 19.14
C ARG A 357 -7.37 -0.63 19.32
N LYS A 358 -7.83 -0.22 20.51
CA LYS A 358 -9.25 0.11 20.75
C LYS A 358 -9.64 1.40 20.02
N ALA A 359 -8.81 2.44 20.09
CA ALA A 359 -9.02 3.71 19.39
C ALA A 359 -9.05 3.53 17.86
N ALA A 360 -8.10 2.78 17.29
CA ALA A 360 -8.07 2.47 15.86
C ALA A 360 -9.31 1.65 15.42
N ARG A 361 -9.78 0.71 16.26
CA ARG A 361 -11.01 -0.08 15.99
C ARG A 361 -12.28 0.77 16.05
N LYS A 362 -12.34 1.74 16.96
CA LYS A 362 -13.47 2.67 17.13
C LYS A 362 -13.51 3.72 16.02
N ALA A 363 -12.34 4.14 15.54
CA ALA A 363 -12.22 5.09 14.44
C ALA A 363 -12.69 4.47 13.10
N ARG A 364 -12.42 3.18 12.84
CA ARG A 364 -12.80 2.53 11.56
C ARG A 364 -14.30 2.71 11.30
N ARG A 365 -14.61 3.32 10.15
CA ARG A 365 -15.99 3.49 9.71
C ARG A 365 -16.58 2.10 9.44
N THR A 366 -17.89 1.94 9.64
CA THR A 366 -18.62 0.69 9.35
C THR A 366 -18.37 0.21 7.93
N ARG A 367 -18.25 1.15 6.98
CA ARG A 367 -17.88 0.91 5.58
C ARG A 367 -16.52 0.21 5.39
N ASP A 368 -15.52 0.52 6.22
CA ASP A 368 -14.16 -0.05 6.09
C ASP A 368 -14.12 -1.52 6.51
N ARG A 369 -15.06 -1.96 7.36
CA ARG A 369 -15.19 -3.37 7.75
C ARG A 369 -15.72 -4.20 6.59
N TRP A 370 -16.74 -3.71 5.89
CA TRP A 370 -17.28 -4.38 4.71
C TRP A 370 -16.27 -4.46 3.56
N LEU A 371 -15.42 -3.44 3.39
CA LEU A 371 -14.33 -3.46 2.41
C LEU A 371 -13.31 -4.58 2.61
N LEU A 372 -13.19 -5.11 3.84
CA LEU A 372 -12.32 -6.22 4.18
C LEU A 372 -13.07 -7.56 4.18
N LEU A 373 -14.29 -7.58 4.69
CA LEU A 373 -15.08 -8.80 4.84
C LEU A 373 -15.55 -9.37 3.51
N ILE A 374 -15.98 -8.52 2.57
CA ILE A 374 -16.52 -8.98 1.27
C ILE A 374 -15.48 -9.82 0.50
N PRO A 375 -14.23 -9.37 0.27
CA PRO A 375 -13.21 -10.20 -0.35
C PRO A 375 -12.93 -11.51 0.40
N CYS A 376 -12.89 -11.47 1.74
CA CYS A 376 -12.67 -12.67 2.54
C CYS A 376 -13.76 -13.72 2.31
N VAL A 377 -15.03 -13.31 2.30
CA VAL A 377 -16.17 -14.21 2.05
C VAL A 377 -16.14 -14.74 0.62
N LEU A 378 -15.88 -13.86 -0.36
CA LEU A 378 -15.87 -14.25 -1.77
C LEU A 378 -14.78 -15.27 -2.10
N VAL A 379 -13.64 -15.24 -1.40
CA VAL A 379 -12.52 -16.18 -1.63
C VAL A 379 -12.79 -17.57 -1.04
N LEU A 380 -13.73 -17.72 -0.10
CA LEU A 380 -13.95 -18.99 0.62
C LEU A 380 -14.17 -20.21 -0.28
N PRO A 381 -15.04 -20.17 -1.31
CA PRO A 381 -15.25 -21.33 -2.17
C PRO A 381 -13.96 -21.82 -2.83
N SER A 382 -13.08 -20.91 -3.25
CA SER A 382 -11.79 -21.30 -3.84
C SER A 382 -10.81 -21.88 -2.84
N LEU A 383 -10.81 -21.40 -1.60
CA LEU A 383 -9.97 -21.99 -0.55
C LEU A 383 -10.46 -23.39 -0.19
N LEU A 384 -11.77 -23.62 -0.18
CA LEU A 384 -12.34 -24.95 0.01
C LEU A 384 -12.04 -25.84 -1.19
N PHE A 385 -12.17 -25.34 -2.41
CA PHE A 385 -11.97 -26.11 -3.64
C PHE A 385 -10.50 -26.44 -3.93
N LEU A 386 -9.62 -25.44 -3.98
CA LEU A 386 -8.20 -25.59 -4.35
C LEU A 386 -7.27 -25.67 -3.14
N GLY A 387 -7.68 -25.20 -1.98
CA GLY A 387 -6.91 -25.36 -0.75
C GLY A 387 -7.19 -26.73 -0.14
N VAL A 388 -8.36 -26.83 0.51
CA VAL A 388 -8.77 -28.02 1.26
C VAL A 388 -9.05 -29.20 0.33
N GLY A 389 -9.80 -29.02 -0.75
CA GLY A 389 -10.18 -30.10 -1.66
C GLY A 389 -9.03 -30.67 -2.49
N SER A 390 -7.86 -30.03 -2.49
CA SER A 390 -6.73 -30.47 -3.31
C SER A 390 -5.96 -31.68 -2.75
N PHE A 391 -6.39 -32.27 -1.64
CA PHE A 391 -5.74 -33.45 -1.06
C PHE A 391 -6.56 -34.71 -1.35
N PRO A 392 -5.92 -35.87 -1.54
CA PRO A 392 -6.65 -37.12 -1.81
C PRO A 392 -7.70 -37.44 -0.75
N SER A 393 -7.42 -37.17 0.53
CA SER A 393 -8.35 -37.40 1.64
C SER A 393 -9.57 -36.48 1.66
N THR A 394 -9.56 -35.39 0.90
CA THR A 394 -10.61 -34.36 0.84
C THR A 394 -11.07 -34.08 -0.59
N ALA A 395 -10.74 -34.96 -1.54
CA ALA A 395 -11.07 -34.82 -2.96
C ALA A 395 -12.58 -34.70 -3.20
N GLY A 396 -13.43 -35.22 -2.30
CA GLY A 396 -14.88 -35.03 -2.36
C GLY A 396 -15.33 -33.56 -2.33
N LEU A 397 -14.52 -32.63 -1.80
CA LEU A 397 -14.79 -31.19 -1.94
C LEU A 397 -14.56 -30.70 -3.37
N GLN A 398 -13.55 -31.23 -4.07
CA GLN A 398 -13.37 -30.93 -5.50
C GLN A 398 -14.52 -31.49 -6.32
N GLU A 399 -14.90 -32.74 -6.06
CA GLU A 399 -16.06 -33.37 -6.69
C GLU A 399 -17.36 -32.57 -6.46
N PHE A 400 -17.60 -32.10 -5.24
CA PHE A 400 -18.77 -31.25 -4.94
C PHE A 400 -18.78 -29.97 -5.80
N PHE A 401 -17.64 -29.30 -5.95
CA PHE A 401 -17.56 -28.06 -6.72
C PHE A 401 -17.58 -28.26 -8.24
N THR A 402 -17.30 -29.47 -8.72
CA THR A 402 -17.36 -29.83 -10.13
C THR A 402 -18.65 -30.55 -10.53
N THR A 403 -19.51 -30.93 -9.58
CA THR A 403 -20.77 -31.66 -9.83
C THR A 403 -21.98 -31.05 -9.12
N GLY A 404 -23.19 -31.39 -9.58
CA GLY A 404 -24.44 -31.01 -8.91
C GLY A 404 -24.63 -29.49 -8.74
N ALA A 405 -24.69 -29.03 -7.49
CA ALA A 405 -24.94 -27.62 -7.17
C ALA A 405 -23.67 -26.76 -7.08
N GLY A 406 -22.50 -27.36 -6.86
CA GLY A 406 -21.23 -26.63 -6.66
C GLY A 406 -20.81 -25.72 -7.82
N PRO A 407 -20.96 -26.14 -9.10
CA PRO A 407 -20.73 -25.27 -10.25
C PRO A 407 -21.49 -23.95 -10.20
N LYS A 408 -22.77 -24.02 -9.82
CA LYS A 408 -23.66 -22.84 -9.69
C LYS A 408 -23.21 -21.94 -8.55
N VAL A 409 -22.70 -22.52 -7.45
CA VAL A 409 -22.10 -21.76 -6.34
C VAL A 409 -20.86 -21.00 -6.81
N LEU A 410 -19.93 -21.67 -7.50
CA LEU A 410 -18.73 -21.02 -8.04
C LEU A 410 -19.07 -19.91 -9.03
N MET A 411 -20.05 -20.14 -9.91
CA MET A 411 -20.50 -19.13 -10.87
C MET A 411 -21.15 -17.92 -10.17
N GLY A 412 -22.03 -18.14 -9.19
CA GLY A 412 -22.68 -17.05 -8.44
C GLY A 412 -21.66 -16.18 -7.68
N PHE A 413 -20.69 -16.81 -7.03
CA PHE A 413 -19.56 -16.12 -6.40
C PHE A 413 -18.65 -15.42 -7.43
N GLY A 414 -18.49 -16.02 -8.61
CA GLY A 414 -17.77 -15.43 -9.74
C GLY A 414 -18.40 -14.12 -10.23
N ILE A 415 -19.73 -14.06 -10.36
CA ILE A 415 -20.47 -12.84 -10.70
C ILE A 415 -20.25 -11.75 -9.63
N ALA A 416 -20.42 -12.10 -8.36
CA ALA A 416 -20.19 -11.16 -7.25
C ALA A 416 -18.74 -10.65 -7.23
N THR A 417 -17.78 -11.52 -7.56
CA THR A 417 -16.35 -11.17 -7.66
C THR A 417 -16.08 -10.22 -8.82
N LEU A 418 -16.69 -10.42 -9.98
CA LEU A 418 -16.56 -9.48 -11.10
C LEU A 418 -17.13 -8.10 -10.77
N ALA A 419 -18.29 -8.05 -10.10
CA ALA A 419 -18.84 -6.78 -9.60
C ALA A 419 -17.86 -6.10 -8.62
N TRP A 420 -17.23 -6.88 -7.73
CA TRP A 420 -16.21 -6.36 -6.83
C TRP A 420 -14.94 -5.88 -7.56
N ILE A 421 -14.47 -6.61 -8.56
CA ILE A 421 -13.32 -6.22 -9.39
C ILE A 421 -13.64 -4.93 -10.15
N ALA A 422 -14.84 -4.78 -10.71
CA ALA A 422 -15.26 -3.54 -11.37
C ALA A 422 -15.27 -2.35 -10.41
N TYR A 423 -15.74 -2.55 -9.18
CA TYR A 423 -15.63 -1.55 -8.12
C TYR A 423 -14.16 -1.19 -7.80
N GLN A 424 -13.29 -2.18 -7.63
CA GLN A 424 -11.86 -1.96 -7.37
C GLN A 424 -11.17 -1.25 -8.54
N LEU A 425 -11.44 -1.63 -9.79
CA LEU A 425 -10.93 -0.96 -10.98
C LEU A 425 -11.33 0.52 -11.00
N THR A 426 -12.59 0.82 -10.70
CA THR A 426 -13.08 2.21 -10.61
C THR A 426 -12.32 2.99 -9.54
N LEU A 427 -12.09 2.40 -8.36
CA LEU A 427 -11.29 3.03 -7.31
C LEU A 427 -9.85 3.24 -7.75
N LEU A 428 -9.22 2.23 -8.34
CA LEU A 428 -7.85 2.29 -8.84
C LEU A 428 -7.69 3.44 -9.85
N LEU A 429 -8.60 3.53 -10.83
CA LEU A 429 -8.58 4.61 -11.82
C LEU A 429 -8.77 6.00 -11.18
N ARG A 430 -9.69 6.13 -10.21
CA ARG A 430 -9.91 7.39 -9.48
C ARG A 430 -8.70 7.81 -8.63
N THR A 431 -7.97 6.86 -8.07
CA THR A 431 -6.79 7.12 -7.23
C THR A 431 -5.49 7.26 -8.01
N TRP A 432 -5.51 7.09 -9.33
CA TRP A 432 -4.31 7.12 -10.17
C TRP A 432 -3.50 8.41 -10.01
N ARG A 433 -4.15 9.58 -10.12
CA ARG A 433 -3.49 10.88 -9.98
C ARG A 433 -2.91 11.10 -8.57
N PRO A 434 -3.69 10.94 -7.47
CA PRO A 434 -3.14 11.05 -6.11
C PRO A 434 -1.97 10.10 -5.83
N VAL A 435 -2.03 8.85 -6.27
CA VAL A 435 -0.93 7.88 -6.06
C VAL A 435 0.29 8.24 -6.90
N SER A 436 0.08 8.69 -8.14
CA SER A 436 1.17 9.15 -9.02
C SER A 436 1.86 10.41 -8.48
N ALA A 437 1.18 11.22 -7.67
CA ALA A 437 1.78 12.37 -7.01
C ALA A 437 2.68 12.00 -5.81
N GLN A 438 2.53 10.81 -5.22
CA GLN A 438 3.28 10.42 -4.02
C GLN A 438 4.79 10.29 -4.29
N PRO A 439 5.68 10.73 -3.38
CA PRO A 439 7.13 10.73 -3.58
C PRO A 439 7.75 9.31 -3.64
N VAL A 440 7.02 8.28 -3.21
CA VAL A 440 7.49 6.88 -3.16
C VAL A 440 7.09 6.13 -4.44
N GLY A 441 8.07 5.71 -5.24
CA GLY A 441 7.87 4.99 -6.51
C GLY A 441 7.23 3.62 -6.34
N GLU A 442 7.51 2.92 -5.24
CA GLU A 442 6.90 1.62 -4.95
C GLU A 442 5.37 1.67 -4.89
N LEU A 443 4.78 2.77 -4.38
CA LEU A 443 3.32 2.93 -4.32
C LEU A 443 2.69 2.95 -5.73
N LEU A 444 3.36 3.61 -6.67
CA LEU A 444 2.95 3.63 -8.08
C LEU A 444 3.09 2.24 -8.73
N ALA A 445 4.17 1.50 -8.41
CA ALA A 445 4.37 0.14 -8.91
C ALA A 445 3.27 -0.81 -8.40
N VAL A 446 2.99 -0.79 -7.09
CA VAL A 446 1.89 -1.56 -6.48
C VAL A 446 0.56 -1.22 -7.14
N HIS A 447 0.33 0.06 -7.43
CA HIS A 447 -0.89 0.50 -8.09
C HIS A 447 -1.04 -0.08 -9.50
N ARG A 448 0.03 -0.08 -10.30
CA ARG A 448 0.07 -0.65 -11.65
C ARG A 448 -0.08 -2.16 -11.64
N PHE A 449 0.58 -2.84 -10.70
CA PHE A 449 0.46 -4.29 -10.54
C PHE A 449 -0.97 -4.70 -10.20
N ARG A 450 -1.64 -4.00 -9.28
CA ARG A 450 -3.06 -4.25 -8.97
C ARG A 450 -3.97 -3.99 -10.16
N LEU A 451 -3.70 -2.95 -10.94
CA LEU A 451 -4.45 -2.69 -12.17
C LEU A 451 -4.28 -3.85 -13.16
N GLY A 452 -3.05 -4.33 -13.36
CA GLY A 452 -2.77 -5.50 -14.21
C GLY A 452 -3.48 -6.77 -13.73
N THR A 453 -3.40 -7.08 -12.43
CA THR A 453 -4.12 -8.21 -11.82
C THR A 453 -5.64 -8.08 -12.01
N ALA A 454 -6.20 -6.89 -11.76
CA ALA A 454 -7.64 -6.67 -11.88
C ALA A 454 -8.13 -6.77 -13.33
N LEU A 455 -7.38 -6.22 -14.29
CA LEU A 455 -7.71 -6.33 -15.72
C LEU A 455 -7.64 -7.78 -16.19
N GLY A 456 -6.57 -8.49 -15.83
CA GLY A 456 -6.40 -9.90 -16.14
C GLY A 456 -7.53 -10.76 -15.58
N ALA A 457 -7.81 -10.63 -14.29
CA ALA A 457 -8.91 -11.34 -13.62
C ALA A 457 -10.28 -10.97 -14.21
N ALA A 458 -10.55 -9.70 -14.49
CA ALA A 458 -11.79 -9.27 -15.13
C ALA A 458 -11.97 -9.90 -16.52
N THR A 459 -10.90 -9.96 -17.30
CA THR A 459 -10.90 -10.55 -18.64
C THR A 459 -11.22 -12.05 -18.56
N THR A 460 -10.49 -12.78 -17.70
CA THR A 460 -10.74 -14.21 -17.47
C THR A 460 -12.15 -14.47 -16.98
N GLY A 461 -12.63 -13.72 -15.97
CA GLY A 461 -13.97 -13.92 -15.42
C GLY A 461 -15.07 -13.59 -16.42
N THR A 462 -14.90 -12.56 -17.26
CA THR A 462 -15.87 -12.23 -18.31
C THR A 462 -15.95 -13.32 -19.37
N LEU A 463 -14.79 -13.84 -19.81
CA LEU A 463 -14.73 -14.96 -20.75
C LEU A 463 -15.37 -16.23 -20.16
N LEU A 464 -15.13 -16.51 -18.88
CA LEU A 464 -15.74 -17.61 -18.15
C LEU A 464 -17.26 -17.50 -18.09
N LEU A 465 -17.80 -16.33 -17.73
CA LEU A 465 -19.25 -16.12 -17.69
C LEU A 465 -19.86 -16.22 -19.08
N TRP A 466 -19.25 -15.59 -20.09
CA TRP A 466 -19.75 -15.66 -21.47
C TRP A 466 -19.84 -17.11 -21.96
N ARG A 467 -18.88 -17.96 -21.58
CA ARG A 467 -18.91 -19.39 -21.89
C ARG A 467 -19.91 -20.17 -21.04
N GLY A 468 -19.95 -19.92 -19.73
CA GLY A 468 -20.85 -20.60 -18.80
C GLY A 468 -22.34 -20.34 -19.08
N PHE A 469 -22.67 -19.17 -19.64
CA PHE A 469 -24.03 -18.85 -20.10
C PHE A 469 -24.31 -19.24 -21.57
N GLY A 470 -23.29 -19.65 -22.33
CA GLY A 470 -23.42 -20.06 -23.73
C GLY A 470 -23.76 -21.54 -23.89
N GLU A 471 -23.69 -22.05 -25.12
CA GLU A 471 -24.02 -23.46 -25.46
C GLU A 471 -23.18 -24.52 -24.72
N ALA A 472 -22.02 -24.13 -24.20
CA ALA A 472 -21.22 -25.00 -23.35
C ALA A 472 -21.90 -25.29 -22.01
N GLY A 473 -22.69 -24.36 -21.47
CA GLY A 473 -23.18 -24.41 -20.09
C GLY A 473 -22.06 -24.33 -19.05
N PRO A 474 -22.39 -24.33 -17.75
CA PRO A 474 -21.39 -24.34 -16.67
C PRO A 474 -20.53 -25.61 -16.65
N ASP A 475 -21.03 -26.69 -17.26
CA ASP A 475 -20.39 -28.01 -17.30
C ASP A 475 -19.56 -28.25 -18.58
N GLY A 476 -19.59 -27.32 -19.54
CA GLY A 476 -19.01 -27.53 -20.87
C GLY A 476 -17.53 -27.16 -21.02
N ARG A 477 -16.91 -27.75 -22.06
CA ARG A 477 -15.52 -27.49 -22.44
C ARG A 477 -15.39 -26.13 -23.12
N ALA A 478 -14.50 -25.27 -22.63
CA ALA A 478 -14.42 -23.87 -23.08
C ALA A 478 -13.72 -23.65 -24.44
N ILE A 479 -12.79 -24.53 -24.85
CA ILE A 479 -12.04 -24.40 -26.12
C ILE A 479 -11.68 -25.81 -26.64
N ARG A 480 -11.84 -26.09 -27.96
CA ARG A 480 -11.29 -27.29 -28.60
C ARG A 480 -9.77 -27.10 -28.87
N THR A 481 -8.92 -27.77 -28.09
CA THR A 481 -7.57 -28.39 -28.35
C THR A 481 -6.55 -27.73 -29.32
N LEU A 482 -5.21 -27.68 -29.17
CA LEU A 482 -4.15 -28.39 -28.38
C LEU A 482 -2.98 -27.41 -28.04
N HIS A 483 -2.06 -27.75 -27.09
CA HIS A 483 -0.89 -27.06 -26.41
C HIS A 483 -0.99 -25.63 -25.81
N LEU A 484 -0.55 -25.50 -24.54
CA LEU A 484 -1.00 -24.56 -23.47
C LEU A 484 -2.54 -24.54 -23.31
N LEU A 485 -3.23 -24.47 -24.46
CA LEU A 485 -4.54 -25.02 -24.78
C LEU A 485 -4.77 -26.49 -24.37
N ASP A 486 -3.75 -27.31 -24.12
CA ASP A 486 -3.92 -28.66 -23.53
C ASP A 486 -4.08 -28.62 -22.01
N ALA A 487 -3.41 -27.70 -21.30
CA ALA A 487 -3.67 -27.41 -19.88
C ALA A 487 -4.97 -26.59 -19.70
N LEU A 488 -5.31 -25.76 -20.70
CA LEU A 488 -6.60 -25.08 -20.87
C LEU A 488 -7.70 -26.00 -21.47
N ASN A 489 -7.39 -27.23 -21.87
CA ASN A 489 -8.37 -28.19 -22.42
C ASN A 489 -9.31 -28.65 -21.30
N THR A 490 -8.75 -28.79 -20.11
CA THR A 490 -9.43 -28.94 -18.83
C THR A 490 -9.72 -27.58 -18.20
N PHE A 491 -10.05 -26.54 -19.01
CA PHE A 491 -10.69 -25.35 -18.48
C PHE A 491 -12.13 -25.70 -18.10
N LEU A 492 -12.25 -26.53 -17.07
CA LEU A 492 -13.44 -26.65 -16.27
C LEU A 492 -13.67 -25.25 -15.75
N VAL A 493 -14.76 -24.64 -16.23
CA VAL A 493 -15.24 -23.32 -15.83
C VAL A 493 -15.10 -23.10 -14.31
N HIS A 494 -15.25 -24.17 -13.53
CA HIS A 494 -14.92 -24.35 -12.11
C HIS A 494 -13.53 -23.85 -11.68
N LEU A 495 -12.45 -24.34 -12.29
CA LEU A 495 -11.07 -23.92 -11.96
C LEU A 495 -10.83 -22.46 -12.31
N GLY A 496 -11.37 -22.01 -13.45
CA GLY A 496 -11.32 -20.62 -13.83
C GLY A 496 -12.03 -19.70 -12.83
N PHE A 497 -13.23 -20.07 -12.37
CA PHE A 497 -13.94 -19.32 -11.32
C PHE A 497 -13.18 -19.35 -9.99
N ALA A 498 -12.60 -20.48 -9.63
CA ALA A 498 -11.81 -20.59 -8.42
C ALA A 498 -10.58 -19.67 -8.44
N LEU A 499 -9.87 -19.62 -9.57
CA LEU A 499 -8.77 -18.68 -9.79
C LEU A 499 -9.27 -17.23 -9.80
N LEU A 500 -10.40 -16.92 -10.45
CA LEU A 500 -10.99 -15.58 -10.44
C LEU A 500 -11.22 -15.07 -9.01
N LEU A 501 -11.82 -15.91 -8.16
CA LEU A 501 -12.07 -15.63 -6.75
C LEU A 501 -10.77 -15.41 -5.97
N LEU A 502 -9.74 -16.24 -6.17
CA LEU A 502 -8.42 -16.07 -5.52
C LEU A 502 -7.71 -14.76 -5.90
N SER A 503 -8.07 -14.16 -7.04
CA SER A 503 -7.48 -12.89 -7.48
C SER A 503 -7.75 -11.75 -6.48
N LEU A 504 -8.84 -11.88 -5.70
CA LEU A 504 -9.20 -10.94 -4.64
C LEU A 504 -8.15 -10.84 -3.52
N LEU A 505 -7.31 -11.86 -3.33
CA LEU A 505 -6.19 -11.82 -2.38
C LEU A 505 -5.16 -10.73 -2.71
N ALA A 506 -5.00 -10.38 -4.00
CA ALA A 506 -4.16 -9.25 -4.43
C ALA A 506 -4.92 -7.93 -4.53
N LEU A 507 -6.25 -7.99 -4.64
CA LEU A 507 -7.13 -6.83 -4.79
C LEU A 507 -7.76 -6.38 -3.46
N PHE A 508 -7.23 -6.84 -2.32
CA PHE A 508 -7.55 -6.23 -1.05
C PHE A 508 -7.30 -4.71 -1.12
N PRO A 509 -8.22 -3.88 -0.61
CA PRO A 509 -8.09 -2.43 -0.69
C PRO A 509 -6.68 -2.00 -0.28
N PRO A 510 -6.03 -1.04 -0.97
CA PRO A 510 -4.65 -0.62 -0.68
C PRO A 510 -4.45 -0.14 0.76
N GLY A 511 -5.56 0.12 1.45
CA GLY A 511 -5.62 0.45 2.86
C GLY A 511 -6.38 -0.54 3.76
N GLY A 512 -6.58 -1.81 3.44
CA GLY A 512 -7.10 -2.75 4.46
C GLY A 512 -6.32 -2.72 5.79
N LEU A 513 -5.01 -2.40 5.71
CA LEU A 513 -4.14 -2.10 6.84
C LEU A 513 -3.72 -0.61 6.98
N ALA A 514 -4.03 0.27 6.02
CA ALA A 514 -3.78 1.73 6.12
C ALA A 514 -5.06 2.55 6.40
N LEU A 515 -6.19 2.23 5.76
CA LEU A 515 -7.57 2.60 6.11
C LEU A 515 -8.05 1.92 7.40
N ALA A 516 -7.38 0.88 7.87
CA ALA A 516 -7.48 0.43 9.27
C ALA A 516 -7.11 1.50 10.32
N GLY A 517 -6.38 2.55 9.91
CA GLY A 517 -6.17 3.80 10.63
C GLY A 517 -6.88 5.01 9.98
N GLY A 518 -7.57 4.81 8.85
CA GLY A 518 -8.31 5.83 8.09
C GLY A 518 -9.71 6.13 8.64
N GLY A 519 -9.99 5.65 9.84
CA GLY A 519 -11.12 6.08 10.65
C GLY A 519 -11.01 7.49 11.21
N VAL A 520 -9.81 8.10 11.16
CA VAL A 520 -9.55 9.46 11.65
C VAL A 520 -9.45 10.45 10.48
N ALA A 521 -10.15 10.19 9.37
CA ALA A 521 -10.20 11.09 8.21
C ALA A 521 -10.94 12.43 8.47
N GLY A 522 -11.23 12.76 9.73
CA GLY A 522 -11.70 14.08 10.16
C GLY A 522 -10.65 14.90 10.94
N ALA A 523 -9.49 14.32 11.31
CA ALA A 523 -8.56 15.00 12.24
C ALA A 523 -7.08 14.52 12.15
N LEU A 524 -6.61 14.00 11.02
CA LEU A 524 -5.19 13.68 10.84
C LEU A 524 -4.47 14.81 10.10
N THR A 525 -3.32 15.23 10.63
CA THR A 525 -2.40 16.14 9.93
C THR A 525 -1.88 15.45 8.65
N ALA A 526 -1.52 16.22 7.63
CA ALA A 526 -0.98 15.69 6.37
C ALA A 526 0.25 14.77 6.59
N GLU A 527 1.04 15.02 7.62
CA GLU A 527 2.21 14.22 8.02
C GLU A 527 1.82 12.85 8.61
N ALA A 528 0.68 12.78 9.29
CA ALA A 528 0.13 11.53 9.81
C ALA A 528 -0.41 10.65 8.69
N ALA A 529 -1.11 11.24 7.72
CA ALA A 529 -1.54 10.54 6.51
C ALA A 529 -0.34 10.02 5.69
N LEU A 530 0.71 10.83 5.56
CA LEU A 530 1.93 10.46 4.85
C LEU A 530 2.67 9.29 5.54
N SER A 531 2.91 9.34 6.85
CA SER A 531 3.64 8.25 7.51
C SER A 531 2.81 6.98 7.66
N ALA A 532 1.47 7.08 7.73
CA ALA A 532 0.58 5.92 7.61
C ALA A 532 0.58 5.34 6.19
N GLY A 533 0.65 6.16 5.15
CA GLY A 533 0.78 5.71 3.76
C GLY A 533 2.12 5.02 3.49
N ILE A 534 3.20 5.53 4.08
CA ILE A 534 4.56 5.02 3.88
C ILE A 534 4.84 3.81 4.78
N LEU A 535 4.60 3.90 6.08
CA LEU A 535 4.95 2.86 7.06
C LEU A 535 3.75 2.01 7.49
N GLY A 536 2.52 2.27 7.02
CA GLY A 536 1.32 1.54 7.44
C GLY A 536 1.01 1.74 8.93
N THR A 537 0.47 0.70 9.57
CA THR A 537 0.18 0.69 11.01
C THR A 537 1.42 0.96 11.87
N ALA A 538 2.61 0.56 11.42
CA ALA A 538 3.88 0.83 12.09
C ALA A 538 4.20 2.34 12.14
N GLY A 539 3.78 3.10 11.11
CA GLY A 539 3.93 4.56 11.10
C GLY A 539 3.07 5.26 12.15
N ILE A 540 1.87 4.72 12.39
CA ILE A 540 0.96 5.23 13.43
C ILE A 540 1.57 4.97 14.82
N VAL A 541 2.11 3.77 15.06
CA VAL A 541 2.82 3.45 16.32
C VAL A 541 4.02 4.37 16.53
N LEU A 542 4.82 4.59 15.48
CA LEU A 542 5.98 5.50 15.53
C LEU A 542 5.59 6.95 15.84
N MET A 543 4.43 7.42 15.36
CA MET A 543 3.91 8.74 15.75
C MET A 543 3.54 8.81 17.23
N GLY A 544 2.84 7.79 17.74
CA GLY A 544 2.45 7.74 19.16
C GLY A 544 3.66 7.75 20.10
N LEU A 545 4.75 7.07 19.70
CA LEU A 545 6.05 7.09 20.40
C LEU A 545 6.71 8.47 20.40
N GLY A 546 6.62 9.19 19.28
CA GLY A 546 7.15 10.55 19.18
C GLY A 546 6.42 11.57 20.07
N SER A 547 5.15 11.31 20.41
CA SER A 547 4.35 12.18 21.28
C SER A 547 4.50 11.92 22.78
N SER A 548 4.97 10.73 23.19
CA SER A 548 5.01 10.32 24.61
C SER A 548 6.28 10.74 25.36
N ASN A 549 7.35 11.11 24.65
CA ASN A 549 8.62 11.56 25.24
C ASN A 549 8.63 13.05 25.64
N GLY A 550 7.49 13.74 25.58
CA GLY A 550 7.31 15.09 26.09
C GLY A 550 6.30 15.11 27.24
N SER A 551 6.74 14.87 28.47
CA SER A 551 5.88 15.08 29.64
C SER A 551 6.64 15.65 30.84
N ALA A 552 6.81 16.98 30.82
CA ALA A 552 6.81 17.84 32.01
C ALA A 552 6.63 19.32 31.59
N SER A 553 5.48 19.63 30.99
CA SER A 553 4.88 20.98 30.89
C SER A 553 3.61 20.83 30.04
N GLY A 554 2.45 21.12 30.62
CA GLY A 554 1.14 20.86 30.02
C GLY A 554 1.01 21.35 28.56
N GLY A 555 0.51 20.45 27.71
CA GLY A 555 -0.28 20.68 26.50
C GLY A 555 0.25 21.62 25.42
N ASP A 556 0.77 21.06 24.32
CA ASP A 556 0.14 21.28 23.00
C ASP A 556 0.73 20.33 21.93
N TYR A 557 -0.13 19.70 21.12
CA TYR A 557 0.21 18.69 20.11
C TYR A 557 0.83 19.25 18.81
N ASN A 558 1.62 20.33 18.87
CA ASN A 558 2.20 20.95 17.68
C ASN A 558 3.63 21.48 17.93
N ALA A 559 4.64 20.63 17.73
CA ALA A 559 6.05 21.06 17.75
C ALA A 559 6.85 20.47 16.56
N TRP A 560 7.08 21.31 15.55
CA TRP A 560 8.16 21.19 14.54
C TRP A 560 9.05 22.46 14.61
N PRO A 561 10.30 22.44 14.12
CA PRO A 561 11.37 23.36 14.49
C PRO A 561 11.19 24.79 13.96
N ARG A 562 11.61 25.75 14.80
CA ARG A 562 11.29 27.19 14.74
C ARG A 562 12.15 28.06 13.81
N SER A 563 13.17 27.56 13.13
CA SER A 563 14.19 28.46 12.53
C SER A 563 14.00 28.86 11.07
N LYS A 564 13.01 28.32 10.34
CA LYS A 564 12.82 28.66 8.90
C LYS A 564 11.39 28.96 8.46
N ARG A 565 10.45 29.15 9.40
CA ARG A 565 9.18 29.82 9.06
C ARG A 565 9.41 31.32 9.20
N LYS A 566 9.06 32.09 8.17
CA LYS A 566 8.61 33.47 8.34
C LYS A 566 7.45 33.37 9.34
N GLY A 567 7.76 33.58 10.62
CA GLY A 567 6.86 33.21 11.70
C GLY A 567 5.57 34.01 11.60
N ARG A 568 4.45 33.39 12.00
CA ARG A 568 3.37 34.18 12.59
C ARG A 568 4.02 34.88 13.78
N THR A 569 4.21 36.18 13.70
CA THR A 569 4.64 37.01 14.82
C THR A 569 3.79 36.59 16.02
N ARG A 570 4.45 36.26 17.15
CA ARG A 570 3.69 36.07 18.39
C ARG A 570 2.89 37.36 18.58
N PRO A 571 1.54 37.30 18.63
CA PRO A 571 0.75 38.49 18.88
C PRO A 571 1.25 39.12 20.17
N GLU A 572 1.68 40.37 20.07
CA GLU A 572 2.13 41.19 21.21
C GLU A 572 0.98 41.33 22.21
N HIS A 573 -0.23 41.49 21.69
CA HIS A 573 -1.44 41.71 22.46
C HIS A 573 -2.31 40.44 22.52
N ARG A 574 -2.70 40.04 23.73
CA ARG A 574 -3.48 38.83 24.04
C ARG A 574 -4.68 39.17 24.92
N ALA A 575 -5.74 38.37 24.82
CA ALA A 575 -6.89 38.51 25.72
C ALA A 575 -6.71 37.68 26.99
N ASP A 576 -7.13 38.19 28.14
CA ASP A 576 -7.31 37.43 29.38
C ASP A 576 -8.73 37.68 29.90
N VAL A 577 -9.73 37.08 29.23
CA VAL A 577 -11.14 37.31 29.52
C VAL A 577 -11.48 36.92 30.95
N ARG A 578 -10.95 35.78 31.42
CA ARG A 578 -11.19 35.29 32.77
C ARG A 578 -10.49 36.12 33.83
N GLY A 579 -9.25 36.55 33.56
CA GLY A 579 -8.49 37.38 34.49
C GLY A 579 -8.93 38.83 34.49
N ASP A 580 -9.57 39.34 33.43
CA ASP A 580 -10.09 40.70 33.38
C ASP A 580 -11.48 40.84 34.00
N GLU A 581 -12.28 39.77 33.99
CA GLU A 581 -13.67 39.79 34.49
C GLU A 581 -13.79 40.40 35.90
N GLY A 582 -14.78 41.28 36.09
CA GLY A 582 -15.06 41.93 37.37
C GLY A 582 -14.06 43.02 37.79
N LYS A 583 -12.92 43.17 37.11
CA LYS A 583 -11.93 44.20 37.44
C LYS A 583 -12.43 45.59 37.09
N SER A 584 -12.15 46.55 37.98
CA SER A 584 -12.49 47.96 37.80
C SER A 584 -11.56 48.61 36.77
N LEU A 585 -12.15 49.29 35.80
CA LEU A 585 -11.44 49.99 34.73
C LEU A 585 -11.58 51.49 34.94
N GLY A 586 -10.74 52.05 35.83
CA GLY A 586 -10.75 53.47 36.15
C GLY A 586 -11.99 53.94 36.91
N GLY A 587 -12.50 53.13 37.85
CA GLY A 587 -13.53 53.51 38.82
C GLY A 587 -14.97 53.62 38.30
N LYS A 588 -15.18 53.76 36.99
CA LYS A 588 -16.52 54.01 36.39
C LYS A 588 -17.14 52.80 35.68
N SER A 589 -16.40 51.72 35.43
CA SER A 589 -16.92 50.53 34.74
C SER A 589 -16.13 49.28 35.15
N LYS A 590 -16.78 48.12 35.18
CA LYS A 590 -16.13 46.81 35.40
C LYS A 590 -16.17 45.99 34.12
N ALA A 591 -15.15 45.16 33.91
CA ALA A 591 -15.17 44.17 32.84
C ALA A 591 -16.27 43.14 33.09
N HIS A 592 -17.01 42.78 32.04
CA HIS A 592 -18.26 42.02 32.18
C HIS A 592 -18.52 41.08 30.99
N THR A 593 -17.47 40.48 30.42
CA THR A 593 -17.61 39.59 29.26
C THR A 593 -18.29 38.28 29.65
N ILE A 594 -17.88 37.69 30.77
CA ILE A 594 -18.43 36.41 31.24
C ILE A 594 -19.84 36.62 31.78
N ASP A 595 -19.98 37.57 32.71
CA ASP A 595 -21.25 37.90 33.37
C ASP A 595 -22.34 38.25 32.36
N LYS A 596 -22.05 39.16 31.41
CA LYS A 596 -23.06 39.64 30.46
C LYS A 596 -23.07 38.94 29.11
N HIS A 597 -22.13 38.08 28.76
CA HIS A 597 -22.11 37.46 27.42
C HIS A 597 -21.74 35.97 27.40
N VAL A 598 -21.60 35.32 28.56
CA VAL A 598 -21.38 33.87 28.64
C VAL A 598 -22.43 33.19 29.52
N ASP A 599 -22.58 33.66 30.76
CA ASP A 599 -23.37 32.96 31.79
C ASP A 599 -24.89 33.12 31.64
N LYS A 600 -25.34 33.92 30.68
CA LYS A 600 -26.76 34.10 30.38
C LYS A 600 -27.34 32.90 29.64
N THR A 601 -28.58 32.50 29.92
CA THR A 601 -29.30 31.48 29.12
C THR A 601 -30.02 32.12 27.91
N ILE A 602 -30.55 31.29 27.00
CA ILE A 602 -31.43 31.77 25.91
C ILE A 602 -32.67 32.48 26.49
N ASP A 603 -33.25 31.92 27.56
CA ASP A 603 -34.36 32.57 28.28
C ASP A 603 -33.92 33.89 28.92
N GLY A 604 -32.68 33.96 29.41
CA GLY A 604 -32.07 35.19 29.90
C GLY A 604 -31.98 36.29 28.83
N MET A 605 -31.63 35.94 27.59
CA MET A 605 -31.62 36.88 26.45
C MET A 605 -33.02 37.41 26.14
N ARG A 606 -34.02 36.52 26.13
CA ARG A 606 -35.43 36.88 25.90
C ARG A 606 -35.98 37.76 27.02
N ARG A 607 -35.66 37.44 28.29
CA ARG A 607 -36.04 38.24 29.45
C ARG A 607 -35.45 39.65 29.37
N ARG A 608 -34.18 39.78 29.00
CA ARG A 608 -33.52 41.08 28.86
C ARG A 608 -34.16 41.97 27.78
N LEU A 609 -34.52 41.39 26.63
CA LEU A 609 -35.25 42.13 25.57
C LEU A 609 -36.67 42.55 25.99
N ARG A 610 -37.28 41.82 26.93
CA ARG A 610 -38.58 42.16 27.52
C ARG A 610 -38.46 43.29 28.53
N GLU A 611 -37.44 43.24 29.38
CA GLU A 611 -37.22 44.19 30.50
C GLU A 611 -36.63 45.54 30.05
N ASP A 612 -35.86 45.55 28.95
CA ASP A 612 -35.27 46.78 28.40
C ASP A 612 -35.86 47.06 27.01
N PRO A 613 -36.89 47.92 26.88
CA PRO A 613 -37.51 48.28 25.61
C PRO A 613 -36.54 48.94 24.60
N GLY A 614 -35.45 49.54 25.07
CA GLY A 614 -34.46 50.22 24.23
C GLY A 614 -33.41 49.28 23.62
N LEU A 615 -33.33 48.02 24.06
CA LEU A 615 -32.32 47.08 23.58
C LEU A 615 -32.68 46.50 22.20
N ALA A 616 -31.85 46.74 21.18
CA ALA A 616 -32.10 46.29 19.81
C ALA A 616 -31.80 44.79 19.58
N ALA A 617 -30.81 44.24 20.29
CA ALA A 617 -30.42 42.83 20.19
C ALA A 617 -29.62 42.41 21.44
N ASP A 618 -29.56 41.10 21.70
CA ASP A 618 -28.69 40.50 22.71
C ASP A 618 -27.91 39.33 22.14
N SER A 619 -26.71 39.06 22.68
CA SER A 619 -25.86 37.96 22.23
C SER A 619 -25.10 37.29 23.36
N ARG A 620 -24.69 36.04 23.11
CA ARG A 620 -23.86 35.23 24.02
C ARG A 620 -22.91 34.30 23.30
N TYR A 621 -21.76 34.06 23.90
CA TYR A 621 -20.91 32.91 23.58
C TYR A 621 -21.57 31.61 24.06
N VAL A 622 -21.07 30.50 23.52
CA VAL A 622 -21.48 29.15 23.93
C VAL A 622 -21.02 28.85 25.35
N ASP A 623 -19.77 29.18 25.66
CA ASP A 623 -19.11 28.94 26.95
C ASP A 623 -17.93 29.91 27.15
N VAL A 624 -17.31 29.85 28.33
CA VAL A 624 -16.17 30.71 28.71
C VAL A 624 -14.96 30.46 27.80
N ASP A 625 -14.74 29.22 27.39
CA ASP A 625 -13.62 28.84 26.52
C ASP A 625 -13.77 29.43 25.11
N ALA A 626 -15.00 29.48 24.59
CA ALA A 626 -15.33 30.14 23.33
C ALA A 626 -15.11 31.65 23.44
N ALA A 627 -15.54 32.28 24.53
CA ALA A 627 -15.28 33.70 24.78
C ALA A 627 -13.77 33.98 24.76
N GLN A 628 -13.00 33.27 25.59
CA GLN A 628 -11.54 33.41 25.66
C GLN A 628 -10.87 33.18 24.29
N ARG A 629 -11.24 32.10 23.59
CA ARG A 629 -10.66 31.73 22.30
C ARG A 629 -10.94 32.77 21.22
N PHE A 630 -12.18 33.24 21.10
CA PHE A 630 -12.54 34.17 20.03
C PHE A 630 -12.09 35.60 20.31
N THR A 631 -12.09 36.03 21.58
CA THR A 631 -11.51 37.32 21.96
C THR A 631 -10.00 37.34 21.71
N ASP A 632 -9.25 36.29 22.10
CA ASP A 632 -7.81 36.22 21.83
C ASP A 632 -7.51 36.21 20.33
N ARG A 633 -8.27 35.42 19.56
CA ARG A 633 -8.11 35.39 18.10
C ARG A 633 -8.45 36.70 17.43
N ALA A 634 -9.45 37.44 17.93
CA ALA A 634 -9.78 38.76 17.42
C ALA A 634 -8.64 39.75 17.66
N LEU A 635 -8.01 39.71 18.84
CA LEU A 635 -6.83 40.52 19.14
C LEU A 635 -5.64 40.11 18.26
N ALA A 636 -5.43 38.81 18.07
CA ALA A 636 -4.29 38.25 17.32
C ALA A 636 -4.31 38.54 15.81
N LEU A 637 -5.37 39.10 15.26
CA LEU A 637 -5.39 39.55 13.86
C LEU A 637 -4.38 40.68 13.65
N GLU A 638 -3.57 40.57 12.61
CA GLU A 638 -2.49 41.54 12.30
C GLU A 638 -2.99 42.99 12.25
N LYS A 639 -4.17 43.22 11.66
CA LYS A 639 -4.84 44.53 11.61
C LYS A 639 -5.20 45.06 13.01
N ASN A 640 -5.57 44.19 13.93
CA ASN A 640 -5.98 44.56 15.29
C ASN A 640 -4.76 44.75 16.20
N GLN A 641 -3.71 43.94 16.05
CA GLN A 641 -2.41 44.16 16.70
C GLN A 641 -1.89 45.58 16.41
N ARG A 642 -1.84 45.97 15.13
CA ARG A 642 -1.43 47.33 14.75
C ARG A 642 -2.28 48.43 15.37
N LYS A 643 -3.61 48.23 15.42
CA LYS A 643 -4.54 49.20 16.04
C LYS A 643 -4.29 49.34 17.53
N ILE A 644 -4.06 48.23 18.24
CA ILE A 644 -3.79 48.22 19.67
C ILE A 644 -2.47 48.93 19.96
N SER A 645 -1.36 48.55 19.30
CA SER A 645 -0.06 49.18 19.51
C SER A 645 -0.10 50.69 19.19
N THR A 646 -0.81 51.11 18.13
CA THR A 646 -0.99 52.53 17.79
C THR A 646 -1.85 53.28 18.81
N TRP A 647 -2.89 52.64 19.33
CA TRP A 647 -3.76 53.25 20.33
C TRP A 647 -3.04 53.43 21.67
N LEU A 648 -2.24 52.44 22.09
CA LEU A 648 -1.40 52.52 23.28
C LEU A 648 -0.30 53.59 23.12
N SER A 649 0.41 53.63 22.00
CA SER A 649 1.50 54.60 21.78
C SER A 649 1.05 56.05 21.71
N ARG A 650 -0.22 56.31 21.36
CA ARG A 650 -0.83 57.66 21.33
C ARG A 650 -1.46 58.10 22.66
N GLY A 651 -1.21 57.36 23.75
CA GLY A 651 -1.74 57.67 25.08
C GLY A 651 -3.19 57.25 25.31
N ALA A 652 -3.67 56.23 24.58
CA ALA A 652 -4.91 55.48 24.78
C ALA A 652 -6.10 56.24 25.42
N LYS A 653 -6.64 57.23 24.69
CA LYS A 653 -7.81 58.01 25.12
C LYS A 653 -9.10 57.30 24.70
N GLY A 654 -9.95 56.94 25.66
CA GLY A 654 -11.25 56.28 25.43
C GLY A 654 -11.15 54.79 25.02
N PRO A 655 -12.28 54.06 24.92
CA PRO A 655 -12.29 52.63 24.61
C PRO A 655 -11.97 52.33 23.14
N LEU A 656 -11.18 51.28 22.89
CA LEU A 656 -10.85 50.81 21.54
C LEU A 656 -11.80 49.67 21.12
N ARG A 657 -12.47 49.83 19.98
CA ARG A 657 -13.37 48.82 19.41
C ARG A 657 -12.65 48.03 18.32
N LEU A 658 -12.69 46.71 18.43
CA LEU A 658 -12.08 45.76 17.51
C LEU A 658 -13.13 44.77 17.01
N GLU A 659 -13.05 44.42 15.73
CA GLU A 659 -13.97 43.48 15.11
C GLU A 659 -13.24 42.39 14.34
N ALA A 660 -13.79 41.20 14.41
CA ALA A 660 -13.29 40.01 13.73
C ALA A 660 -14.46 39.17 13.21
N ARG A 661 -14.24 38.50 12.07
CA ARG A 661 -15.17 37.53 11.49
C ARG A 661 -14.42 36.21 11.33
N PHE A 662 -15.09 35.11 11.65
CA PHE A 662 -14.53 33.76 11.61
C PHE A 662 -15.36 32.85 10.70
N ASP A 663 -14.81 31.69 10.33
CA ASP A 663 -15.52 30.71 9.49
C ASP A 663 -16.41 29.76 10.31
N GLU A 664 -16.24 29.75 11.62
CA GLU A 664 -16.97 28.94 12.60
C GLU A 664 -17.95 29.80 13.42
N ASN A 665 -18.95 29.14 14.02
CA ASN A 665 -19.95 29.80 14.84
C ASN A 665 -19.31 30.31 16.14
N THR A 666 -19.42 31.62 16.39
CA THR A 666 -18.84 32.30 17.55
C THR A 666 -19.79 32.31 18.74
N GLY A 667 -21.10 32.32 18.47
CA GLY A 667 -22.13 32.26 19.49
C GLY A 667 -23.53 32.50 18.94
N LEU A 668 -24.46 32.79 19.85
CA LEU A 668 -25.86 33.02 19.54
C LEU A 668 -26.19 34.51 19.59
N HIS A 669 -27.10 34.92 18.73
CA HIS A 669 -27.60 36.29 18.62
C HIS A 669 -29.13 36.28 18.50
N LEU A 670 -29.79 37.22 19.17
CA LEU A 670 -31.23 37.40 19.15
C LEU A 670 -31.56 38.88 18.94
N THR A 671 -32.25 39.21 17.86
CA THR A 671 -32.73 40.57 17.65
C THR A 671 -34.07 40.81 18.34
N ARG A 672 -34.43 42.08 18.56
CA ARG A 672 -35.78 42.46 19.00
C ARG A 672 -36.85 41.97 18.02
N TYR A 673 -36.58 42.04 16.72
CA TYR A 673 -37.47 41.52 15.69
C TYR A 673 -37.71 40.01 15.86
N ASP A 674 -36.65 39.22 16.03
CA ASP A 674 -36.76 37.78 16.25
C ASP A 674 -37.55 37.47 17.53
N PHE A 675 -37.30 38.23 18.60
CA PHE A 675 -38.01 38.10 19.86
C PHE A 675 -39.52 38.39 19.74
N THR A 676 -39.91 39.49 19.09
CA THR A 676 -41.34 39.87 18.95
C THR A 676 -42.11 38.93 18.03
N HIS A 677 -41.44 38.25 17.10
CA HIS A 677 -42.05 37.31 16.16
C HIS A 677 -41.84 35.83 16.55
N GLY A 678 -41.38 35.57 17.79
CA GLY A 678 -41.23 34.21 18.32
C GLY A 678 -40.13 33.36 17.66
N GLN A 679 -39.23 33.98 16.91
CA GLN A 679 -38.15 33.29 16.19
C GLN A 679 -37.05 32.78 17.14
N PRO A 680 -36.35 31.69 16.78
CA PRO A 680 -35.24 31.16 17.56
C PRO A 680 -33.98 32.06 17.46
N THR A 681 -33.07 31.91 18.41
CA THR A 681 -31.75 32.56 18.35
C THR A 681 -30.93 32.04 17.17
N GLN A 682 -30.22 32.94 16.49
CA GLN A 682 -29.42 32.59 15.31
C GLN A 682 -27.93 32.44 15.66
N TRP A 683 -27.26 31.54 14.94
CA TRP A 683 -25.81 31.40 15.03
C TRP A 683 -25.11 32.51 14.25
N VAL A 684 -24.11 33.14 14.86
CA VAL A 684 -23.31 34.19 14.23
C VAL A 684 -21.83 33.82 14.19
N LYS A 685 -21.06 34.51 13.35
CA LYS A 685 -19.63 34.25 13.15
C LYS A 685 -18.74 35.48 13.37
N GLY A 686 -19.32 36.63 13.68
CA GLY A 686 -18.61 37.84 14.05
C GLY A 686 -18.36 37.92 15.55
N VAL A 687 -17.33 38.67 15.94
CA VAL A 687 -17.04 39.06 17.32
C VAL A 687 -16.63 40.52 17.37
N ARG A 688 -17.17 41.24 18.34
CA ARG A 688 -16.73 42.58 18.73
C ARG A 688 -16.05 42.51 20.08
N VAL A 689 -14.87 43.14 20.18
CA VAL A 689 -14.09 43.27 21.42
C VAL A 689 -13.91 44.75 21.73
N ILE A 690 -14.13 45.15 22.98
CA ILE A 690 -13.90 46.51 23.46
C ILE A 690 -12.79 46.47 24.50
N LEU A 691 -11.70 47.17 24.23
CA LEU A 691 -10.56 47.32 25.14
C LEU A 691 -10.62 48.68 25.84
N LYS A 692 -10.13 48.71 27.08
CA LYS A 692 -9.95 49.95 27.84
C LYS A 692 -8.55 49.99 28.43
N ALA A 693 -7.92 51.16 28.32
CA ALA A 693 -6.56 51.36 28.82
C ALA A 693 -6.54 51.21 30.33
N ASP A 694 -5.55 50.45 30.81
CA ASP A 694 -5.31 50.23 32.22
C ASP A 694 -3.81 50.08 32.43
N PRO A 695 -3.11 51.16 32.84
CA PRO A 695 -1.67 51.12 33.09
C PRO A 695 -1.26 50.11 34.18
N SER A 696 -2.19 49.66 35.03
CA SER A 696 -1.92 48.64 36.06
C SER A 696 -1.95 47.21 35.52
N ALA A 697 -2.47 47.01 34.30
CA ALA A 697 -2.48 45.70 33.65
C ALA A 697 -1.12 45.46 32.94
N PRO A 698 -0.54 44.25 32.99
CA PRO A 698 0.70 43.92 32.27
C PRO A 698 0.66 44.21 30.77
N SER A 699 -0.53 44.15 30.17
CA SER A 699 -0.82 44.45 28.77
C SER A 699 -1.02 45.94 28.46
N GLY A 700 -1.10 46.81 29.48
CA GLY A 700 -1.47 48.23 29.35
C GLY A 700 -2.96 48.47 29.06
N TYR A 701 -3.76 47.41 28.94
CA TYR A 701 -5.21 47.44 28.75
C TYR A 701 -5.86 46.21 29.35
N ARG A 702 -7.19 46.26 29.46
CA ARG A 702 -8.04 45.11 29.76
C ARG A 702 -9.19 45.00 28.77
N VAL A 703 -9.74 43.80 28.64
CA VAL A 703 -10.99 43.56 27.90
C VAL A 703 -12.16 44.06 28.74
N LEU A 704 -12.79 45.17 28.33
CA LEU A 704 -14.00 45.69 28.99
C LEU A 704 -15.19 44.76 28.74
N THR A 705 -15.42 44.42 27.47
CA THR A 705 -16.45 43.46 27.07
C THR A 705 -16.12 42.87 25.71
N SER A 706 -16.58 41.64 25.47
CA SER A 706 -16.51 40.96 24.19
C SER A 706 -17.82 40.23 23.95
N PHE A 707 -18.33 40.24 22.73
CA PHE A 707 -19.57 39.52 22.41
C PHE A 707 -19.68 39.13 20.93
N PRO A 708 -20.42 38.05 20.61
CA PRO A 708 -20.72 37.69 19.23
C PRO A 708 -21.63 38.70 18.54
N GLN A 709 -21.44 38.87 17.24
CA GLN A 709 -22.28 39.70 16.38
C GLN A 709 -22.45 39.08 14.98
N PRO A 710 -23.54 39.39 14.27
CA PRO A 710 -23.80 38.90 12.90
C PRO A 710 -22.65 39.16 11.92
#